data_AF-A0A0I9UPZ1-F1
#
_entry.id   AF-A0A0I9UPZ1-F1
#
_cell.length_a   1.000
_cell.length_b   1.000
_cell.length_c   1.000
_cell.angle_alpha   90.00
_cell.angle_beta   90.00
_cell.angle_gamma   90.00
#
_symmetry.space_group_name_H-M   'P 1'
#
loop_
_entity.id
_entity.type
_entity.pdbx_description
1 polymer ?
#
loop_
_entity_poly.entity_id
_entity_poly.type
_entity_poly.pdbx_seq_one_letter_code
_entity_poly.pdbx_strand_id
1 'polypeptide(L)'
;MKWVTFQLLDAGAAGERTGVLSGDVIYAMPPGVTLLDLVGGGPDGLRAAGEDVQRSPAAVVQLADVRLMAPIPRPPSIRDSLCFLDHMRNCQAALGAGRELSDTWYRIPAFYFACPATVLGPYDDAPTAPGSAWQDFELEIAAIIGSSGSDLRDLTVEEAEQAIVGYTIFNDWSARDLQQMESQLGIGQGKGKDSAVTLGPYLVTPDELEPYRRDGKLDLRVSALVNDTMIGSGSTAEMDWTFGEVISYISRGVTLRPGDVIGSGTVPTCTLVEHLSRTALESFPGWLHDGDVVTLQVQGLGETRQTVRASRPPHPLAARPNPDATAAPGRVNRAPARVPYTRGLHEVANRVWAWTLPDGGYGWSNAGLIAGDGASLLVDTLFDLALTREMLTAMKPITLSAPITDALITHSNGDHTHGNQLLDRSVRIIAAKGTADEIAHGRAPEMLAMMQTGNLGPVATPYTRDRFGHFDFSGIKVRNADQTFDHDLTVEVGGRQVNLLNLGPAHTAADSVVHVPDAGVLFAGDLLFIGCTPIVWAGPIANWVTACDTMIALDAPTVVPGHGPVTDPDGIRALRGYLVHVAEQAEAAYHKGLSWAEAAETIDLGEYATWLDAERVVVNVYQRYRELDPDTPQLQVLALLVMQAEWLAKRCS
;
A
#
# COMPACT_ATOMS: atom_id res chain seq x y z
N MET A 1 28.08 29.36 4.10
CA MET A 1 26.97 30.05 3.42
C MET A 1 25.81 29.11 3.09
N LYS A 2 24.58 29.65 2.97
CA LYS A 2 23.39 28.95 2.48
C LYS A 2 22.98 29.49 1.11
N TRP A 3 23.09 28.66 0.08
CA TRP A 3 22.75 28.99 -1.30
C TRP A 3 21.36 28.48 -1.67
N VAL A 4 20.62 29.31 -2.41
CA VAL A 4 19.24 29.03 -2.79
C VAL A 4 19.02 29.25 -4.27
N THR A 5 18.15 28.43 -4.85
CA THR A 5 17.56 28.64 -6.17
C THR A 5 16.07 28.91 -5.98
N PHE A 6 15.55 29.96 -6.60
CA PHE A 6 14.20 30.46 -6.31
C PHE A 6 13.54 31.11 -7.53
N GLN A 7 12.22 31.29 -7.44
CA GLN A 7 11.41 32.07 -8.36
C GLN A 7 10.68 33.17 -7.59
N LEU A 8 10.60 34.37 -8.18
CA LEU A 8 9.78 35.45 -7.61
C LEU A 8 8.30 35.11 -7.78
N LEU A 9 7.49 35.40 -6.75
CA LEU A 9 6.04 35.14 -6.81
C LEU A 9 5.29 36.10 -7.75
N ASP A 10 5.84 37.30 -8.00
CA ASP A 10 5.24 38.26 -8.93
C ASP A 10 5.39 37.83 -10.39
N ALA A 11 4.25 37.69 -11.09
CA ALA A 11 4.06 37.09 -12.41
C ALA A 11 4.85 37.73 -13.59
N GLY A 12 5.63 38.78 -13.36
CA GLY A 12 6.43 39.46 -14.39
C GLY A 12 7.84 38.89 -14.61
N ALA A 13 8.35 38.06 -13.71
CA ALA A 13 9.73 37.57 -13.74
C ALA A 13 9.81 36.04 -13.58
N ALA A 14 9.31 35.30 -14.57
CA ALA A 14 9.26 33.83 -14.60
C ALA A 14 10.62 33.12 -14.76
N GLY A 15 11.71 33.69 -14.23
CA GLY A 15 13.06 33.16 -14.35
C GLY A 15 13.57 32.52 -13.06
N GLU A 16 14.26 31.40 -13.18
CA GLU A 16 15.10 30.83 -12.12
C GLU A 16 16.15 31.86 -11.68
N ARG A 17 16.29 32.08 -10.37
CA ARG A 17 17.27 32.98 -9.75
C ARG A 17 18.06 32.22 -8.70
N THR A 18 19.31 32.64 -8.51
CA THR A 18 20.21 32.10 -7.48
C THR A 18 20.65 33.20 -6.54
N GLY A 19 20.89 32.88 -5.26
CA GLY A 19 21.41 33.83 -4.29
C GLY A 19 21.87 33.19 -2.99
N VAL A 20 22.39 34.02 -2.09
CA VAL A 20 22.77 33.61 -0.73
C VAL A 20 21.68 34.05 0.24
N LEU A 21 21.19 33.11 1.05
CA LEU A 21 20.24 33.38 2.12
C LEU A 21 20.99 33.76 3.41
N SER A 22 20.57 34.86 4.03
CA SER A 22 21.01 35.28 5.37
C SER A 22 19.83 35.83 6.16
N GLY A 23 19.46 35.16 7.26
CA GLY A 23 18.17 35.39 7.91
C GLY A 23 17.02 35.10 6.95
N ASP A 24 16.08 36.03 6.83
CA ASP A 24 14.92 35.94 5.94
C ASP A 24 15.13 36.68 4.60
N VAL A 25 16.39 36.98 4.26
CA VAL A 25 16.75 37.82 3.10
C VAL A 25 17.68 37.07 2.16
N ILE A 26 17.37 37.14 0.86
CA ILE A 26 18.17 36.57 -0.22
C ILE A 26 18.92 37.69 -0.94
N TYR A 27 20.24 37.57 -0.97
CA TYR A 27 21.15 38.40 -1.77
C TYR A 27 21.29 37.76 -3.15
N ALA A 28 20.54 38.28 -4.12
CA ALA A 28 20.38 37.65 -5.42
C ALA A 28 21.55 37.95 -6.37
N MET A 29 21.99 36.90 -7.06
CA MET A 29 22.90 36.99 -8.20
C MET A 29 22.23 37.71 -9.38
N PRO A 30 23.02 38.25 -10.34
CA PRO A 30 22.49 38.72 -11.61
C PRO A 30 21.63 37.65 -12.31
N PRO A 31 20.54 38.03 -13.01
CA PRO A 31 19.76 37.08 -13.79
C PRO A 31 20.63 36.26 -14.77
N GLY A 32 20.34 34.97 -14.90
CA GLY A 32 21.06 34.05 -15.78
C GLY A 32 22.26 33.34 -15.15
N VAL A 33 22.69 33.74 -13.95
CA VAL A 33 23.67 32.98 -13.17
C VAL A 33 22.94 31.86 -12.41
N THR A 34 23.31 30.61 -12.65
CA THR A 34 22.74 29.46 -11.96
C THR A 34 23.65 28.98 -10.83
N LEU A 35 23.09 28.30 -9.82
CA LEU A 35 23.89 27.69 -8.76
C LEU A 35 24.83 26.62 -9.30
N LEU A 36 24.41 25.90 -10.35
CA LEU A 36 25.24 24.88 -11.00
C LEU A 36 26.51 25.49 -11.61
N ASP A 37 26.42 26.66 -12.26
CA ASP A 37 27.59 27.37 -12.80
C ASP A 37 28.56 27.78 -11.68
N LEU A 38 28.03 28.24 -10.55
CA LEU A 38 28.84 28.65 -9.39
C LEU A 38 29.53 27.47 -8.72
N VAL A 39 28.85 26.33 -8.61
CA VAL A 39 29.42 25.06 -8.14
C VAL A 39 30.58 24.59 -9.03
N GLY A 40 30.50 24.87 -10.34
CA GLY A 40 31.60 24.66 -11.29
C GLY A 40 32.88 25.45 -10.97
N GLY A 41 32.78 26.54 -10.22
CA GLY A 41 33.93 27.33 -9.72
C GLY A 41 34.64 26.72 -8.51
N GLY A 42 34.13 25.60 -7.97
CA GLY A 42 34.67 24.94 -6.78
C GLY A 42 34.36 25.65 -5.46
N PRO A 43 34.78 25.08 -4.30
CA PRO A 43 34.47 25.62 -2.98
C PRO A 43 34.91 27.08 -2.79
N ASP A 44 36.11 27.44 -3.23
CA ASP A 44 36.64 28.81 -3.11
C ASP A 44 35.91 29.79 -4.02
N GLY A 45 35.60 29.38 -5.26
CA GLY A 45 34.85 30.20 -6.21
C GLY A 45 33.42 30.46 -5.73
N LEU A 46 32.75 29.43 -5.21
CA LEU A 46 31.42 29.55 -4.63
C LEU A 46 31.44 30.48 -3.41
N ARG A 47 32.43 30.35 -2.52
CA ARG A 47 32.59 31.24 -1.36
C ARG A 47 32.79 32.69 -1.79
N ALA A 48 33.74 32.96 -2.69
CA ALA A 48 34.02 34.31 -3.16
C ALA A 48 32.78 34.96 -3.81
N ALA A 49 32.06 34.22 -4.65
CA ALA A 49 30.80 34.70 -5.24
C ALA A 49 29.75 35.05 -4.18
N GLY A 50 29.70 34.28 -3.09
CA GLY A 50 28.78 34.52 -1.99
C GLY A 50 29.12 35.78 -1.17
N GLU A 51 30.40 35.98 -0.85
CA GLU A 51 30.87 37.20 -0.18
C GLU A 51 30.64 38.44 -1.05
N ASP A 52 30.84 38.31 -2.36
CA ASP A 52 30.63 39.40 -3.32
C ASP A 52 29.15 39.78 -3.45
N VAL A 53 28.26 38.79 -3.61
CA VAL A 53 26.82 39.08 -3.73
C VAL A 53 26.22 39.63 -2.44
N GLN A 54 26.73 39.24 -1.27
CA GLN A 54 26.31 39.84 0.00
C GLN A 54 26.73 41.31 0.12
N ARG A 55 27.90 41.69 -0.44
CA ARG A 55 28.37 43.08 -0.45
C ARG A 55 27.69 43.95 -1.50
N SER A 56 27.43 43.39 -2.68
CA SER A 56 26.90 44.11 -3.84
C SER A 56 25.88 43.27 -4.62
N PRO A 57 24.70 42.99 -4.06
CA PRO A 57 23.69 42.14 -4.69
C PRO A 57 23.08 42.80 -5.92
N ALA A 58 22.66 42.00 -6.90
CA ALA A 58 21.86 42.50 -8.01
C ALA A 58 20.44 42.86 -7.56
N ALA A 59 19.92 42.17 -6.56
CA ALA A 59 18.68 42.49 -5.86
C ALA A 59 18.70 41.89 -4.44
N VAL A 60 17.96 42.51 -3.53
CA VAL A 60 17.71 41.99 -2.18
C VAL A 60 16.23 41.63 -2.11
N VAL A 61 15.94 40.36 -1.83
CA VAL A 61 14.57 39.80 -1.90
C VAL A 61 14.22 39.17 -0.56
N GLN A 62 12.98 39.33 -0.09
CA GLN A 62 12.52 38.61 1.10
C GLN A 62 12.23 37.16 0.77
N LEU A 63 12.56 36.24 1.68
CA LEU A 63 12.25 34.83 1.53
C LEU A 63 10.74 34.57 1.37
N ALA A 64 9.90 35.40 2.02
CA ALA A 64 8.45 35.31 1.91
C ALA A 64 7.89 35.67 0.51
N ASP A 65 8.67 36.37 -0.32
CA ASP A 65 8.26 36.84 -1.65
C ASP A 65 8.70 35.87 -2.77
N VAL A 66 9.22 34.70 -2.41
CA VAL A 66 9.76 33.72 -3.36
C VAL A 66 9.20 32.32 -3.15
N ARG A 67 9.20 31.54 -4.23
CA ARG A 67 9.10 30.08 -4.15
C ARG A 67 10.52 29.50 -4.24
N LEU A 68 10.93 28.76 -3.21
CA LEU A 68 12.17 28.00 -3.24
C LEU A 68 12.05 26.79 -4.16
N MET A 69 13.06 26.60 -5.00
CA MET A 69 13.24 25.41 -5.82
C MET A 69 14.28 24.49 -5.15
N ALA A 70 14.50 23.30 -5.70
CA ALA A 70 15.68 22.52 -5.35
C ALA A 70 16.95 23.35 -5.57
N PRO A 71 17.98 23.26 -4.70
CA PRO A 71 19.20 24.06 -4.86
C PRO A 71 19.83 23.89 -6.25
N ILE A 72 19.85 22.65 -6.75
CA ILE A 72 20.22 22.30 -8.13
C ILE A 72 19.01 21.61 -8.76
N PRO A 73 18.12 22.33 -9.48
CA PRO A 73 16.90 21.74 -10.04
C PRO A 73 17.13 20.68 -11.12
N ARG A 74 18.31 20.68 -11.74
CA ARG A 74 18.68 19.80 -12.85
C ARG A 74 20.12 19.31 -12.66
N PRO A 75 20.38 18.44 -11.66
CA PRO A 75 21.73 17.94 -11.41
C PRO A 75 22.20 17.06 -12.57
N PRO A 76 23.52 17.01 -12.88
CA PRO A 76 24.03 16.19 -13.97
C PRO A 76 23.82 14.68 -13.74
N SER A 77 23.94 14.23 -12.50
CA SER A 77 23.57 12.88 -12.06
C SER A 77 23.18 12.86 -10.59
N ILE A 78 22.41 11.84 -10.21
CA ILE A 78 22.09 11.52 -8.82
C ILE A 78 22.49 10.07 -8.58
N ARG A 79 23.32 9.85 -7.58
CA ARG A 79 23.73 8.50 -7.14
C ARG A 79 23.39 8.39 -5.67
N ASP A 80 22.39 7.60 -5.37
CA ASP A 80 21.95 7.43 -4.00
C ASP A 80 22.58 6.17 -3.38
N SER A 81 23.12 6.34 -2.17
CA SER A 81 24.02 5.39 -1.53
C SER A 81 23.32 4.70 -0.37
N LEU A 82 23.95 3.67 0.22
CA LEU A 82 23.36 2.92 1.32
C LEU A 82 24.35 2.90 2.49
N CYS A 83 24.65 4.09 3.03
CA CYS A 83 25.72 4.28 4.00
C CYS A 83 25.36 3.83 5.42
N PHE A 84 24.07 3.65 5.70
CA PHE A 84 23.57 3.19 7.00
C PHE A 84 23.22 1.70 6.91
N LEU A 85 24.07 0.83 7.43
CA LEU A 85 23.82 -0.61 7.40
C LEU A 85 22.65 -1.00 8.31
N ASP A 86 22.38 -0.24 9.37
CA ASP A 86 21.22 -0.48 10.24
C ASP A 86 19.88 -0.26 9.51
N HIS A 87 19.79 0.70 8.59
CA HIS A 87 18.63 0.84 7.70
C HIS A 87 18.38 -0.46 6.93
N MET A 88 19.45 -1.05 6.35
CA MET A 88 19.35 -2.32 5.62
C MET A 88 18.90 -3.48 6.52
N ARG A 89 19.42 -3.55 7.74
CA ARG A 89 19.02 -4.58 8.73
C ARG A 89 17.55 -4.44 9.10
N ASN A 90 17.06 -3.21 9.26
CA ASN A 90 15.67 -2.93 9.60
C ASN A 90 14.74 -3.28 8.45
N CYS A 91 15.08 -2.90 7.21
CA CYS A 91 14.35 -3.29 6.00
C CYS A 91 14.28 -4.82 5.82
N GLN A 92 15.38 -5.55 6.03
CA GLN A 92 15.37 -7.01 5.97
C GLN A 92 14.43 -7.62 7.01
N ALA A 93 14.46 -7.13 8.25
CA ALA A 93 13.58 -7.58 9.31
C ALA A 93 12.09 -7.32 9.00
N ALA A 94 11.76 -6.13 8.49
CA ALA A 94 10.41 -5.76 8.07
C ALA A 94 9.86 -6.68 6.97
N LEU A 95 10.74 -7.11 6.06
CA LEU A 95 10.44 -8.08 5.00
C LEU A 95 10.48 -9.55 5.48
N GLY A 96 10.60 -9.79 6.78
CA GLY A 96 10.58 -11.10 7.42
C GLY A 96 11.85 -11.93 7.20
N ALA A 97 12.95 -11.30 6.78
CA ALA A 97 14.27 -11.90 6.82
C ALA A 97 14.95 -11.63 8.18
N GLY A 98 16.14 -12.20 8.40
CA GLY A 98 16.95 -11.88 9.57
C GLY A 98 17.57 -10.48 9.47
N ARG A 99 18.30 -10.07 10.52
CA ARG A 99 19.09 -8.82 10.54
C ARG A 99 20.53 -9.01 10.07
N GLU A 100 20.86 -10.19 9.55
CA GLU A 100 22.22 -10.51 9.12
C GLU A 100 22.42 -10.05 7.67
N LEU A 101 23.31 -9.07 7.49
CA LEU A 101 23.73 -8.62 6.17
C LEU A 101 24.77 -9.58 5.60
N SER A 102 24.73 -9.81 4.29
CA SER A 102 25.77 -10.56 3.58
C SER A 102 27.13 -9.85 3.66
N ASP A 103 28.22 -10.61 3.56
CA ASP A 103 29.61 -10.11 3.62
C ASP A 103 29.89 -8.97 2.61
N THR A 104 29.18 -8.94 1.48
CA THR A 104 29.33 -7.91 0.45
C THR A 104 29.08 -6.49 0.98
N TRP A 105 28.15 -6.30 1.91
CA TRP A 105 27.83 -4.99 2.50
C TRP A 105 29.01 -4.34 3.24
N TYR A 106 29.95 -5.15 3.71
CA TYR A 106 31.15 -4.71 4.42
C TYR A 106 32.38 -4.57 3.51
N ARG A 107 32.26 -4.95 2.23
CA ARG A 107 33.36 -4.88 1.25
C ARG A 107 33.32 -3.67 0.35
N ILE A 108 32.11 -3.23 -0.02
CA ILE A 108 31.90 -2.12 -0.95
C ILE A 108 30.70 -1.28 -0.50
N PRO A 109 30.76 0.06 -0.62
CA PRO A 109 29.59 0.90 -0.43
C PRO A 109 28.63 0.72 -1.62
N ALA A 110 27.39 0.32 -1.33
CA ALA A 110 26.36 0.17 -2.34
C ALA A 110 25.74 1.52 -2.71
N PHE A 111 25.43 1.71 -3.99
CA PHE A 111 24.69 2.85 -4.51
C PHE A 111 23.92 2.46 -5.77
N TYR A 112 22.93 3.26 -6.15
CA TYR A 112 22.19 3.14 -7.40
C TYR A 112 22.01 4.51 -8.06
N PHE A 113 21.57 4.54 -9.32
CA PHE A 113 21.28 5.79 -10.04
C PHE A 113 19.82 6.19 -9.84
N ALA A 114 19.59 7.35 -9.23
CA ALA A 114 18.27 7.97 -9.18
C ALA A 114 18.06 8.89 -10.38
N CYS A 115 16.81 9.16 -10.74
CA CYS A 115 16.45 9.91 -11.95
C CYS A 115 16.58 11.42 -11.73
N PRO A 116 17.51 12.14 -12.41
CA PRO A 116 17.64 13.59 -12.24
C PRO A 116 16.45 14.39 -12.78
N ALA A 117 15.60 13.77 -13.61
CA ALA A 117 14.45 14.41 -14.22
C ALA A 117 13.26 14.55 -13.26
N THR A 118 13.30 13.91 -12.09
CA THR A 118 12.20 13.90 -11.11
C THR A 118 12.51 14.68 -9.84
N VAL A 119 13.51 15.58 -9.91
CA VAL A 119 13.86 16.48 -8.80
C VAL A 119 12.73 17.48 -8.53
N LEU A 120 12.32 17.52 -7.26
CA LEU A 120 11.34 18.43 -6.69
C LEU A 120 12.02 19.43 -5.75
N GLY A 121 11.47 20.64 -5.65
CA GLY A 121 11.84 21.60 -4.62
C GLY A 121 11.34 21.21 -3.23
N PRO A 122 11.83 21.90 -2.19
CA PRO A 122 11.59 21.56 -0.78
C PRO A 122 10.13 21.65 -0.33
N TYR A 123 9.29 22.38 -1.09
CA TYR A 123 7.88 22.62 -0.79
C TYR A 123 6.96 22.30 -1.97
N ASP A 124 7.48 21.56 -2.96
CA ASP A 124 6.67 21.07 -4.07
C ASP A 124 5.83 19.87 -3.61
N ASP A 125 4.63 19.74 -4.18
CA ASP A 125 3.83 18.53 -4.00
C ASP A 125 4.55 17.32 -4.63
N ALA A 126 4.55 16.19 -3.93
CA ALA A 126 5.21 14.97 -4.36
C ALA A 126 4.20 13.95 -4.93
N PRO A 127 4.36 13.49 -6.18
CA PRO A 127 3.47 12.48 -6.74
C PRO A 127 3.72 11.11 -6.12
N THR A 128 2.67 10.33 -5.88
CA THR A 128 2.82 8.89 -5.63
C THR A 128 3.32 8.21 -6.91
N ALA A 129 4.07 7.11 -6.78
CA ALA A 129 4.39 6.30 -7.96
C ALA A 129 3.10 5.73 -8.56
N PRO A 130 2.88 5.82 -9.89
CA PRO A 130 1.68 5.28 -10.52
C PRO A 130 1.42 3.81 -10.17
N GLY A 131 0.28 3.54 -9.54
CA GLY A 131 -0.15 2.20 -9.17
C GLY A 131 0.47 1.64 -7.89
N SER A 132 1.24 2.44 -7.14
CA SER A 132 1.75 2.03 -5.83
C SER A 132 0.67 2.19 -4.75
N ALA A 133 0.52 1.16 -3.92
CA ALA A 133 -0.20 1.20 -2.66
C ALA A 133 0.75 1.40 -1.46
N TRP A 134 2.05 1.16 -1.63
CA TRP A 134 3.06 1.26 -0.55
C TRP A 134 4.00 2.45 -0.78
N GLN A 135 3.41 3.64 -0.87
CA GLN A 135 4.18 4.87 -1.00
C GLN A 135 4.85 5.22 0.33
N ASP A 136 6.11 5.60 0.25
CA ASP A 136 7.00 5.86 1.36
C ASP A 136 7.90 7.08 1.07
N PHE A 137 8.54 7.59 2.11
CA PHE A 137 9.58 8.62 2.08
C PHE A 137 10.86 8.06 2.71
N GLU A 138 11.99 8.69 2.44
CA GLU A 138 13.27 8.34 3.04
C GLU A 138 14.04 9.62 3.37
N LEU A 139 14.22 9.92 4.66
CA LEU A 139 15.01 11.09 5.06
C LEU A 139 16.50 10.80 4.97
N GLU A 140 17.15 11.60 4.15
CA GLU A 140 18.58 11.54 3.89
C GLU A 140 19.22 12.92 3.88
N ILE A 141 20.55 12.94 3.74
CA ILE A 141 21.29 14.12 3.30
C ILE A 141 22.08 13.77 2.05
N ALA A 142 22.41 14.77 1.24
CA ALA A 142 23.26 14.58 0.09
C ALA A 142 24.48 15.51 0.11
N ALA A 143 25.60 14.98 -0.34
CA ALA A 143 26.79 15.73 -0.69
C ALA A 143 26.71 16.17 -2.16
N ILE A 144 27.07 17.43 -2.43
CA ILE A 144 27.11 18.01 -3.77
C ILE A 144 28.57 18.13 -4.20
N ILE A 145 28.89 17.57 -5.36
CA ILE A 145 30.24 17.62 -5.91
C ILE A 145 30.50 19.00 -6.51
N GLY A 146 31.62 19.63 -6.16
CA GLY A 146 32.13 20.85 -6.79
C GLY A 146 33.23 20.55 -7.81
N SER A 147 33.85 21.61 -8.32
CA SER A 147 35.16 21.48 -8.97
C SER A 147 36.28 21.50 -7.94
N SER A 148 37.27 20.62 -8.08
CA SER A 148 38.51 20.62 -7.27
C SER A 148 39.69 21.27 -8.01
N GLY A 149 39.49 21.75 -9.24
CA GLY A 149 40.59 22.14 -10.13
C GLY A 149 41.47 20.97 -10.62
N SER A 150 41.18 19.72 -10.19
CA SER A 150 41.80 18.47 -10.62
C SER A 150 40.81 17.57 -11.38
N ASP A 151 41.28 16.45 -11.95
CA ASP A 151 40.39 15.45 -12.57
C ASP A 151 39.56 14.76 -11.47
N LEU A 152 38.23 14.85 -11.54
CA LEU A 152 37.30 14.27 -10.57
C LEU A 152 37.08 12.77 -10.81
N ARG A 153 38.17 12.05 -11.06
CA ARG A 153 38.18 10.65 -11.48
C ARG A 153 39.18 9.88 -10.64
N ASP A 154 38.82 8.65 -10.26
CA ASP A 154 39.71 7.75 -9.51
C ASP A 154 40.26 8.40 -8.22
N LEU A 155 39.42 9.16 -7.52
CA LEU A 155 39.78 9.99 -6.36
C LEU A 155 40.19 9.14 -5.15
N THR A 156 41.16 9.62 -4.38
CA THR A 156 41.37 9.13 -3.00
C THR A 156 40.22 9.55 -2.09
N VAL A 157 40.11 8.97 -0.89
CA VAL A 157 39.08 9.34 0.10
C VAL A 157 39.22 10.81 0.50
N GLU A 158 40.45 11.31 0.67
CA GLU A 158 40.72 12.69 1.03
C GLU A 158 40.37 13.66 -0.11
N GLU A 159 40.71 13.32 -1.36
CA GLU A 159 40.35 14.11 -2.53
C GLU A 159 38.83 14.14 -2.74
N ALA A 160 38.17 13.01 -2.49
CA ALA A 160 36.72 12.87 -2.56
C ALA A 160 36.01 13.76 -1.52
N GLU A 161 36.48 13.78 -0.27
CA GLU A 161 35.93 14.66 0.76
C GLU A 161 36.16 16.15 0.42
N GLN A 162 37.33 16.50 -0.13
CA GLN A 162 37.65 17.87 -0.57
C GLN A 162 36.83 18.32 -1.79
N ALA A 163 36.34 17.38 -2.60
CA ALA A 163 35.50 17.67 -3.75
C ALA A 163 34.05 18.07 -3.36
N ILE A 164 33.65 17.92 -2.09
CA ILE A 164 32.31 18.28 -1.63
C ILE A 164 32.20 19.80 -1.47
N VAL A 165 31.33 20.42 -2.26
CA VAL A 165 31.10 21.88 -2.23
C VAL A 165 30.04 22.29 -1.21
N GLY A 166 29.17 21.36 -0.82
CA GLY A 166 28.10 21.59 0.14
C GLY A 166 27.17 20.40 0.30
N TYR A 167 26.20 20.56 1.19
CA TYR A 167 25.23 19.54 1.55
C TYR A 167 23.80 20.07 1.47
N THR A 168 22.83 19.18 1.29
CA THR A 168 21.40 19.50 1.28
C THR A 168 20.57 18.35 1.86
N ILE A 169 19.31 18.58 2.25
CA ILE A 169 18.40 17.48 2.60
C ILE A 169 18.03 16.77 1.31
N PHE A 170 17.95 15.45 1.39
CA PHE A 170 17.55 14.58 0.30
C PHE A 170 16.38 13.70 0.78
N ASN A 171 15.28 13.69 0.03
CA ASN A 171 14.17 12.76 0.26
C ASN A 171 14.03 11.82 -0.94
N ASP A 172 14.23 10.53 -0.71
CA ASP A 172 14.07 9.49 -1.73
C ASP A 172 12.65 8.89 -1.72
N TRP A 173 11.76 9.42 -2.57
CA TRP A 173 10.38 8.95 -2.60
C TRP A 173 10.28 7.53 -3.15
N SER A 174 9.76 6.63 -2.34
CA SER A 174 9.89 5.20 -2.56
C SER A 174 8.52 4.50 -2.67
N ALA A 175 8.35 3.67 -3.70
CA ALA A 175 7.19 2.81 -3.85
C ALA A 175 7.59 1.37 -3.55
N ARG A 176 7.37 0.92 -2.32
CA ARG A 176 7.95 -0.33 -1.77
C ARG A 176 7.44 -1.59 -2.44
N ASP A 177 6.20 -1.58 -2.89
CA ASP A 177 5.56 -2.66 -3.63
C ASP A 177 6.19 -2.83 -5.03
N LEU A 178 6.33 -1.73 -5.77
CA LEU A 178 7.02 -1.72 -7.07
C LEU A 178 8.49 -2.11 -6.92
N GLN A 179 9.17 -1.53 -5.93
CA GLN A 179 10.57 -1.83 -5.60
C GLN A 179 10.76 -3.33 -5.30
N GLN A 180 9.86 -3.93 -4.52
CA GLN A 180 9.90 -5.35 -4.18
C GLN A 180 9.70 -6.23 -5.42
N MET A 181 8.83 -5.84 -6.35
CA MET A 181 8.64 -6.56 -7.61
C MET A 181 9.89 -6.47 -8.50
N GLU A 182 10.44 -5.26 -8.70
CA GLU A 182 11.60 -5.02 -9.57
C GLU A 182 12.87 -5.69 -9.05
N SER A 183 13.04 -5.78 -7.72
CA SER A 183 14.18 -6.45 -7.09
C SER A 183 14.33 -7.91 -7.50
N GLN A 184 13.24 -8.58 -7.90
CA GLN A 184 13.28 -9.96 -8.41
C GLN A 184 14.01 -10.10 -9.75
N LEU A 185 14.17 -9.00 -10.50
CA LEU A 185 14.90 -8.98 -11.77
C LEU A 185 16.42 -8.90 -11.57
N GLY A 186 16.89 -8.45 -10.39
CA GLY A 186 18.31 -8.34 -10.07
C GLY A 186 19.09 -7.30 -10.89
N ILE A 187 18.40 -6.32 -11.49
CA ILE A 187 19.02 -5.28 -12.36
C ILE A 187 19.11 -3.89 -11.70
N GLY A 188 18.75 -3.76 -10.42
CA GLY A 188 18.76 -2.49 -9.68
C GLY A 188 17.37 -1.86 -9.56
N GLN A 189 17.34 -0.61 -9.09
CA GLN A 189 16.12 0.15 -8.85
C GLN A 189 15.53 0.70 -10.16
N GLY A 190 14.20 0.73 -10.25
CA GLY A 190 13.47 1.28 -11.38
C GLY A 190 12.30 2.15 -10.90
N LYS A 191 11.07 1.78 -11.28
CA LYS A 191 9.83 2.48 -10.92
C LYS A 191 9.56 2.57 -9.43
N GLY A 192 10.16 1.71 -8.61
CA GLY A 192 10.18 1.85 -7.16
C GLY A 192 10.83 3.14 -6.65
N LYS A 193 11.70 3.78 -7.43
CA LYS A 193 12.50 4.98 -7.06
C LYS A 193 12.45 6.10 -8.11
N ASP A 194 11.63 5.95 -9.16
CA ASP A 194 11.61 6.87 -10.32
C ASP A 194 10.57 8.01 -10.16
N SER A 195 9.77 8.02 -9.08
CA SER A 195 8.64 8.92 -8.94
C SER A 195 9.02 10.37 -8.61
N ALA A 196 9.95 10.55 -7.65
CA ALA A 196 10.42 11.85 -7.21
C ALA A 196 11.69 11.75 -6.36
N VAL A 197 12.51 12.79 -6.39
CA VAL A 197 13.55 13.07 -5.38
C VAL A 197 13.35 14.51 -4.92
N THR A 198 13.28 14.78 -3.62
CA THR A 198 13.27 16.18 -3.14
C THR A 198 14.66 16.58 -2.67
N LEU A 199 15.13 17.75 -3.12
CA LEU A 199 16.36 18.37 -2.63
C LEU A 199 16.04 19.73 -2.02
N GLY A 200 16.65 20.07 -0.89
CA GLY A 200 16.56 21.42 -0.34
C GLY A 200 16.56 21.49 1.18
N PRO A 201 16.08 22.60 1.77
CA PRO A 201 15.70 23.84 1.08
C PRO A 201 16.90 24.60 0.48
N TYR A 202 18.11 24.34 0.97
CA TYR A 202 19.33 25.07 0.59
C TYR A 202 20.49 24.13 0.29
N LEU A 203 21.49 24.61 -0.46
CA LEU A 203 22.84 24.05 -0.45
C LEU A 203 23.63 24.78 0.64
N VAL A 204 24.14 24.05 1.62
CA VAL A 204 24.89 24.59 2.76
C VAL A 204 26.36 24.22 2.60
N THR A 205 27.24 25.23 2.61
CA THR A 205 28.68 24.99 2.47
C THR A 205 29.28 24.37 3.74
N PRO A 206 30.37 23.58 3.64
CA PRO A 206 30.92 22.84 4.78
C PRO A 206 31.28 23.71 6.00
N ASP A 207 31.71 24.96 5.80
CA ASP A 207 32.06 25.89 6.88
C ASP A 207 30.90 26.22 7.84
N GLU A 208 29.65 26.23 7.37
CA GLU A 208 28.47 26.46 8.22
C GLU A 208 28.13 25.24 9.08
N LEU A 209 28.61 24.06 8.66
CA LEU A 209 28.31 22.80 9.31
C LEU A 209 29.42 22.34 10.26
N GLU A 210 30.57 23.02 10.25
CA GLU A 210 31.69 22.72 11.14
C GLU A 210 31.32 22.74 12.64
N PRO A 211 30.41 23.60 13.13
CA PRO A 211 29.93 23.52 14.51
C PRO A 211 29.27 22.17 14.89
N TYR A 212 28.82 21.39 13.91
CA TYR A 212 28.22 20.06 14.09
C TYR A 212 29.20 18.90 13.85
N ARG A 213 30.46 19.17 13.49
CA ARG A 213 31.46 18.11 13.29
C ARG A 213 31.93 17.54 14.63
N ARG A 214 31.91 16.22 14.79
CA ARG A 214 32.34 15.47 15.99
C ARG A 214 33.17 14.28 15.55
N ASP A 215 34.35 14.13 16.15
CA ASP A 215 35.29 13.03 15.86
C ASP A 215 35.55 12.81 14.36
N GLY A 216 35.65 13.92 13.61
CA GLY A 216 35.87 13.92 12.16
C GLY A 216 34.61 13.70 11.31
N LYS A 217 33.50 13.27 11.90
CA LYS A 217 32.22 13.04 11.21
C LYS A 217 31.28 14.22 11.35
N LEU A 218 30.39 14.38 10.37
CA LEU A 218 29.30 15.34 10.43
C LEU A 218 28.13 14.73 11.23
N ASP A 219 27.85 15.26 12.43
CA ASP A 219 26.79 14.76 13.34
C ASP A 219 25.59 15.72 13.31
N LEU A 220 24.70 15.53 12.33
CA LEU A 220 23.45 16.28 12.21
C LEU A 220 22.31 15.44 12.77
N ARG A 221 21.56 16.03 13.71
CA ARG A 221 20.29 15.45 14.15
C ARG A 221 19.22 15.60 13.08
N VAL A 222 18.45 14.55 12.89
CA VAL A 222 17.37 14.49 11.89
C VAL A 222 16.05 14.06 12.53
N SER A 223 14.94 14.52 11.97
CA SER A 223 13.60 14.07 12.33
C SER A 223 12.67 14.06 11.13
N ALA A 224 11.84 13.02 11.05
CA ALA A 224 10.85 12.82 10.01
C ALA A 224 9.45 12.74 10.60
N LEU A 225 8.52 13.53 10.04
CA LEU A 225 7.14 13.61 10.48
C LEU A 225 6.20 13.37 9.30
N VAL A 226 5.08 12.70 9.58
CA VAL A 226 3.93 12.58 8.66
C VAL A 226 2.71 13.15 9.37
N ASN A 227 2.03 14.12 8.74
CA ASN A 227 0.87 14.80 9.32
C ASN A 227 1.12 15.29 10.76
N ASP A 228 2.27 15.95 10.96
CA ASP A 228 2.77 16.45 12.25
C ASP A 228 3.03 15.38 13.33
N THR A 229 2.95 14.10 12.98
CA THR A 229 3.29 12.97 13.87
C THR A 229 4.71 12.49 13.58
N MET A 230 5.54 12.39 14.63
CA MET A 230 6.91 11.88 14.53
C MET A 230 6.92 10.41 14.12
N ILE A 231 7.56 10.10 12.99
CA ILE A 231 7.78 8.73 12.52
C ILE A 231 9.13 8.22 13.01
N GLY A 232 10.18 9.04 12.87
CA GLY A 232 11.54 8.62 13.21
C GLY A 232 12.49 9.80 13.41
N SER A 233 13.60 9.52 14.06
CA SER A 233 14.68 10.49 14.30
C SER A 233 16.01 9.76 14.42
N GLY A 234 17.10 10.40 14.01
CA GLY A 234 18.42 9.77 14.01
C GLY A 234 19.56 10.77 13.95
N SER A 235 20.74 10.29 13.55
CA SER A 235 21.92 11.12 13.30
C SER A 235 22.71 10.63 12.09
N THR A 236 23.27 11.58 11.33
CA THR A 236 24.21 11.28 10.23
C THR A 236 25.56 10.74 10.73
N ALA A 237 25.86 10.83 12.04
CA ALA A 237 27.07 10.24 12.62
C ALA A 237 27.09 8.70 12.56
N GLU A 238 25.92 8.09 12.38
CA GLU A 238 25.71 6.64 12.30
C GLU A 238 26.06 6.05 10.94
N MET A 239 26.49 6.86 9.97
CA MET A 239 27.00 6.35 8.69
C MET A 239 28.18 5.38 8.92
N ASP A 240 28.03 4.16 8.40
CA ASP A 240 29.06 3.12 8.36
C ASP A 240 30.08 3.41 7.25
N TRP A 241 29.62 3.95 6.12
CA TRP A 241 30.45 4.45 5.02
C TRP A 241 30.38 5.97 4.96
N THR A 242 31.51 6.65 4.98
CA THR A 242 31.58 8.12 4.85
C THR A 242 31.34 8.58 3.41
N PHE A 243 30.93 9.84 3.21
CA PHE A 243 30.83 10.42 1.86
C PHE A 243 32.16 10.32 1.10
N GLY A 244 33.30 10.64 1.71
CA GLY A 244 34.61 10.47 1.08
C GLY A 244 34.88 9.05 0.58
N GLU A 245 34.55 8.01 1.35
CA GLU A 245 34.72 6.61 0.93
C GLU A 245 33.80 6.24 -0.25
N VAL A 246 32.54 6.65 -0.16
CA VAL A 246 31.52 6.37 -1.19
C VAL A 246 31.87 7.10 -2.48
N ILE A 247 32.21 8.39 -2.43
CA ILE A 247 32.59 9.20 -3.60
C ILE A 247 33.88 8.67 -4.22
N SER A 248 34.89 8.30 -3.41
CA SER A 248 36.10 7.63 -3.89
C SER A 248 35.74 6.36 -4.66
N TYR A 249 34.86 5.50 -4.12
CA TYR A 249 34.39 4.30 -4.79
C TYR A 249 33.64 4.60 -6.09
N ILE A 250 32.71 5.56 -6.06
CA ILE A 250 31.88 5.99 -7.18
C ILE A 250 32.73 6.56 -8.34
N SER A 251 33.83 7.24 -8.04
CA SER A 251 34.72 7.87 -9.04
C SER A 251 35.63 6.88 -9.79
N ARG A 252 35.65 5.60 -9.40
CA ARG A 252 36.51 4.58 -10.02
C ARG A 252 36.14 4.38 -11.49
N GLY A 253 37.05 4.76 -12.38
CA GLY A 253 36.87 4.66 -13.83
C GLY A 253 35.91 5.67 -14.46
N VAL A 254 35.39 6.65 -13.70
CA VAL A 254 34.44 7.66 -14.19
C VAL A 254 34.73 9.03 -13.61
N THR A 255 34.73 10.07 -14.45
CA THR A 255 34.86 11.46 -14.01
C THR A 255 33.52 11.98 -13.49
N LEU A 256 33.49 12.40 -12.22
CA LEU A 256 32.36 13.11 -11.62
C LEU A 256 32.26 14.53 -12.17
N ARG A 257 31.06 15.10 -12.11
CA ARG A 257 30.76 16.45 -12.61
C ARG A 257 30.40 17.36 -11.45
N PRO A 258 30.83 18.64 -11.48
CA PRO A 258 30.28 19.64 -10.58
C PRO A 258 28.75 19.66 -10.66
N GLY A 259 28.09 19.59 -9.51
CA GLY A 259 26.65 19.46 -9.34
C GLY A 259 26.14 18.02 -9.25
N ASP A 260 26.97 17.00 -9.42
CA ASP A 260 26.58 15.61 -9.10
C ASP A 260 26.11 15.53 -7.64
N VAL A 261 25.00 14.82 -7.42
CA VAL A 261 24.36 14.65 -6.12
C VAL A 261 24.61 13.24 -5.63
N ILE A 262 25.21 13.10 -4.44
CA ILE A 262 25.50 11.83 -3.80
C ILE A 262 24.67 11.73 -2.52
N GLY A 263 23.64 10.89 -2.53
CA GLY A 263 22.77 10.64 -1.37
C GLY A 263 23.46 9.77 -0.33
N SER A 264 23.10 9.94 0.94
CA SER A 264 23.65 9.15 2.04
C SER A 264 23.03 7.77 2.15
N GLY A 265 21.84 7.55 1.60
CA GLY A 265 20.94 6.52 2.06
C GLY A 265 20.19 6.97 3.31
N THR A 266 19.10 6.25 3.58
CA THR A 266 18.14 6.61 4.63
C THR A 266 18.77 6.56 6.01
N VAL A 267 18.60 7.63 6.78
CA VAL A 267 18.96 7.62 8.21
C VAL A 267 18.02 6.63 8.91
N PRO A 268 18.53 5.68 9.72
CA PRO A 268 17.70 4.65 10.35
C PRO A 268 16.49 5.24 11.06
N THR A 269 15.37 4.51 11.00
CA THR A 269 14.02 4.87 11.49
C THR A 269 13.29 5.97 10.72
N CYS A 270 13.96 6.70 9.82
CA CYS A 270 13.38 7.86 9.13
C CYS A 270 12.77 7.50 7.77
N THR A 271 12.05 6.37 7.73
CA THR A 271 11.25 5.87 6.60
C THR A 271 10.15 4.96 7.17
N LEU A 272 9.02 4.80 6.49
CA LEU A 272 7.89 4.01 7.00
C LEU A 272 8.21 2.52 7.01
N VAL A 273 8.86 1.98 5.97
CA VAL A 273 9.09 0.53 5.83
C VAL A 273 9.79 -0.10 7.04
N GLU A 274 10.65 0.64 7.74
CA GLU A 274 11.35 0.15 8.94
C GLU A 274 10.42 -0.09 10.13
N HIS A 275 9.23 0.52 10.14
CA HIS A 275 8.20 0.35 11.17
C HIS A 275 7.21 -0.77 10.84
N LEU A 276 7.34 -1.40 9.66
CA LEU A 276 6.49 -2.52 9.30
C LEU A 276 6.91 -3.78 10.06
N SER A 277 5.99 -4.32 10.86
CA SER A 277 6.18 -5.58 11.58
C SER A 277 5.12 -6.60 11.18
N ARG A 278 5.55 -7.77 10.68
CA ARG A 278 4.62 -8.86 10.31
C ARG A 278 3.88 -9.46 11.51
N THR A 279 4.39 -9.26 12.72
CA THR A 279 3.81 -9.79 13.97
C THR A 279 3.10 -8.73 14.81
N ALA A 280 3.24 -7.45 14.44
CA ALA A 280 2.60 -6.32 15.10
C ALA A 280 2.20 -5.30 14.02
N LEU A 281 1.29 -5.70 13.12
CA LEU A 281 0.86 -4.85 12.00
C LEU A 281 0.08 -3.64 12.50
N GLU A 282 -0.58 -3.75 13.65
CA GLU A 282 -1.34 -2.69 14.32
C GLU A 282 -0.46 -1.53 14.80
N SER A 283 0.86 -1.73 14.94
CA SER A 283 1.80 -0.65 15.30
C SER A 283 2.37 0.08 14.08
N PHE A 284 2.10 -0.40 12.86
CA PHE A 284 2.59 0.25 11.66
C PHE A 284 1.81 1.56 11.44
N PRO A 285 2.49 2.72 11.27
CA PRO A 285 1.82 4.01 11.07
C PRO A 285 0.99 4.10 9.78
N GLY A 286 1.16 3.15 8.86
CA GLY A 286 0.52 3.16 7.55
C GLY A 286 1.45 3.67 6.44
N TRP A 287 1.07 3.41 5.19
CA TRP A 287 1.72 3.97 4.01
C TRP A 287 1.17 5.37 3.71
N LEU A 288 1.88 6.14 2.88
CA LEU A 288 1.45 7.48 2.49
C LEU A 288 0.27 7.44 1.52
N HIS A 289 -0.72 8.31 1.74
CA HIS A 289 -1.86 8.53 0.85
C HIS A 289 -1.91 9.95 0.31
N ASP A 290 -2.76 10.16 -0.70
CA ASP A 290 -3.10 11.50 -1.20
C ASP A 290 -3.56 12.42 -0.07
N GLY A 291 -2.92 13.59 0.01
CA GLY A 291 -3.17 14.61 1.02
C GLY A 291 -2.24 14.58 2.22
N ASP A 292 -1.50 13.48 2.45
CA ASP A 292 -0.55 13.40 3.56
C ASP A 292 0.59 14.42 3.39
N VAL A 293 1.07 14.96 4.51
CA VAL A 293 2.18 15.91 4.54
C VAL A 293 3.39 15.25 5.17
N VAL A 294 4.51 15.20 4.44
CA VAL A 294 5.81 14.76 4.95
C VAL A 294 6.65 15.99 5.27
N THR A 295 7.12 16.10 6.51
CA THR A 295 8.03 17.16 6.97
C THR A 295 9.34 16.54 7.42
N LEU A 296 10.45 16.95 6.81
CA LEU A 296 11.78 16.42 7.11
C LEU A 296 12.69 17.55 7.58
N GLN A 297 13.30 17.36 8.74
CA GLN A 297 14.12 18.37 9.39
C GLN A 297 15.52 17.83 9.62
N VAL A 298 16.53 18.63 9.26
CA VAL A 298 17.93 18.29 9.48
C VAL A 298 18.66 19.50 10.05
N GLN A 299 19.33 19.29 11.18
CA GLN A 299 20.10 20.33 11.85
C GLN A 299 21.11 20.97 10.88
N GLY A 300 21.15 22.30 10.84
CA GLY A 300 22.03 23.06 9.93
C GLY A 300 21.55 23.14 8.47
N LEU A 301 20.79 22.17 7.97
CA LEU A 301 20.32 22.12 6.57
C LEU A 301 18.91 22.69 6.36
N GLY A 302 18.07 22.69 7.40
CA GLY A 302 16.74 23.29 7.36
C GLY A 302 15.61 22.27 7.38
N GLU A 303 14.56 22.56 6.63
CA GLU A 303 13.33 21.76 6.58
C GLU A 303 12.77 21.70 5.16
N THR A 304 12.32 20.51 4.75
CA THR A 304 11.43 20.30 3.59
C THR A 304 10.03 19.95 4.09
N ARG A 305 9.00 20.34 3.34
CA ARG A 305 7.60 20.01 3.66
C ARG A 305 6.82 19.80 2.38
N GLN A 306 6.47 18.55 2.08
CA GLN A 306 5.83 18.16 0.81
C GLN A 306 4.46 17.55 1.08
N THR A 307 3.47 17.88 0.25
CA THR A 307 2.19 17.18 0.26
C THR A 307 2.19 16.07 -0.78
N VAL A 308 1.79 14.86 -0.39
CA VAL A 308 1.63 13.72 -1.26
C VAL A 308 0.41 13.92 -2.15
N ARG A 309 0.56 13.59 -3.44
CA ARG A 309 -0.48 13.68 -4.47
C ARG A 309 -0.64 12.37 -5.22
N ALA A 310 -1.85 11.84 -5.28
CA ALA A 310 -2.13 10.65 -6.06
C ALA A 310 -1.81 10.87 -7.54
N SER A 311 -1.01 9.97 -8.10
CA SER A 311 -0.83 9.85 -9.54
C SER A 311 -2.02 9.15 -10.21
N ARG A 312 -2.13 9.30 -11.53
CA ARG A 312 -3.08 8.52 -12.32
C ARG A 312 -2.68 7.03 -12.32
N PRO A 313 -3.64 6.10 -12.41
CA PRO A 313 -3.34 4.68 -12.58
C PRO A 313 -2.45 4.43 -13.82
N PRO A 314 -1.53 3.47 -13.77
CA PRO A 314 -0.70 3.13 -14.91
C PRO A 314 -1.55 2.52 -16.03
N HIS A 315 -1.12 2.72 -17.28
CA HIS A 315 -1.71 2.00 -18.40
C HIS A 315 -1.23 0.54 -18.38
N PRO A 316 -2.15 -0.46 -18.38
CA PRO A 316 -1.75 -1.85 -18.31
C PRO A 316 -1.01 -2.27 -19.59
N LEU A 317 0.07 -3.03 -19.41
CA LEU A 317 0.77 -3.69 -20.51
C LEU A 317 0.07 -5.02 -20.85
N ALA A 318 0.16 -5.43 -22.11
CA ALA A 318 -0.30 -6.76 -22.51
C ALA A 318 0.51 -7.84 -21.76
N ALA A 319 -0.18 -8.81 -21.16
CA ALA A 319 0.45 -9.92 -20.46
C ALA A 319 1.39 -10.68 -21.41
N ARG A 320 2.56 -11.05 -20.90
CA ARG A 320 3.51 -11.92 -21.60
C ARG A 320 3.35 -13.33 -21.05
N PRO A 321 2.80 -14.28 -21.84
CA PRO A 321 2.69 -15.65 -21.38
C PRO A 321 4.10 -16.23 -21.22
N ASN A 322 4.35 -16.88 -20.09
CA ASN A 322 5.55 -17.71 -19.93
C ASN A 322 5.36 -18.97 -20.78
N PRO A 323 6.16 -19.20 -21.84
CA PRO A 323 5.99 -20.36 -22.71
C PRO A 323 6.22 -21.70 -21.98
N ASP A 324 6.94 -21.68 -20.86
CA ASP A 324 7.22 -22.86 -20.03
C ASP A 324 6.17 -23.08 -18.92
N ALA A 325 5.25 -22.14 -18.72
CA ALA A 325 4.19 -22.29 -17.74
C ALA A 325 3.07 -23.17 -18.32
N THR A 326 2.66 -24.17 -17.55
CA THR A 326 1.44 -24.93 -17.84
C THR A 326 0.26 -23.99 -17.84
N ALA A 327 -0.54 -23.99 -18.91
CA ALA A 327 -1.77 -23.20 -18.96
C ALA A 327 -2.69 -23.65 -17.83
N ALA A 328 -3.01 -22.75 -16.91
CA ALA A 328 -4.01 -23.02 -15.88
C ALA A 328 -5.36 -23.28 -16.56
N PRO A 329 -6.10 -24.33 -16.16
CA PRO A 329 -7.46 -24.51 -16.64
C PRO A 329 -8.30 -23.29 -16.26
N GLY A 330 -9.16 -22.84 -17.17
CA GLY A 330 -10.06 -21.72 -16.90
C GLY A 330 -10.91 -22.01 -15.65
N ARG A 331 -10.86 -21.09 -14.69
CA ARG A 331 -11.70 -21.17 -13.49
C ARG A 331 -13.15 -20.86 -13.90
N VAL A 332 -14.05 -21.80 -13.64
CA VAL A 332 -15.47 -21.71 -14.00
C VAL A 332 -16.30 -22.26 -12.86
N ASN A 333 -17.16 -21.41 -12.30
CA ASN A 333 -18.20 -21.85 -11.39
C ASN A 333 -19.33 -22.51 -12.18
N ARG A 334 -19.64 -23.77 -11.84
CA ARG A 334 -20.62 -24.61 -12.55
C ARG A 334 -21.95 -24.75 -11.81
N ALA A 335 -22.14 -24.04 -10.69
CA ALA A 335 -23.39 -24.11 -9.96
C ALA A 335 -24.57 -23.61 -10.81
N PRO A 336 -25.75 -24.21 -10.67
CA PRO A 336 -26.97 -23.69 -11.29
C PRO A 336 -27.23 -22.25 -10.86
N ALA A 337 -27.68 -21.41 -11.79
CA ALA A 337 -27.97 -20.01 -11.55
C ALA A 337 -29.45 -19.71 -11.86
N ARG A 338 -30.14 -19.01 -10.96
CA ARG A 338 -31.53 -18.57 -11.18
C ARG A 338 -31.66 -17.37 -12.10
N VAL A 339 -30.61 -16.54 -12.14
CA VAL A 339 -30.44 -15.44 -13.11
C VAL A 339 -29.12 -15.63 -13.85
N PRO A 340 -28.91 -15.01 -15.03
CA PRO A 340 -27.65 -15.14 -15.75
C PRO A 340 -26.44 -14.73 -14.89
N TYR A 341 -25.57 -15.68 -14.56
CA TYR A 341 -24.37 -15.40 -13.78
C TYR A 341 -23.29 -14.77 -14.67
N THR A 342 -23.40 -13.45 -14.85
CA THR A 342 -22.58 -12.63 -15.73
C THR A 342 -22.24 -11.33 -15.02
N ARG A 343 -21.05 -10.76 -15.27
CA ARG A 343 -20.64 -9.49 -14.67
C ARG A 343 -21.67 -8.40 -14.97
N GLY A 344 -22.31 -7.83 -13.95
CA GLY A 344 -23.29 -6.77 -14.13
C GLY A 344 -24.43 -6.78 -13.10
N LEU A 345 -25.39 -5.87 -13.34
CA LEU A 345 -26.57 -5.67 -12.50
C LEU A 345 -27.75 -6.47 -13.03
N HIS A 346 -28.35 -7.29 -12.17
CA HIS A 346 -29.49 -8.17 -12.50
C HIS A 346 -30.66 -7.89 -11.57
N GLU A 347 -31.85 -7.67 -12.13
CA GLU A 347 -33.07 -7.58 -11.31
C GLU A 347 -33.46 -8.99 -10.84
N VAL A 348 -33.53 -9.20 -9.53
CA VAL A 348 -33.82 -10.52 -8.93
C VAL A 348 -35.23 -10.58 -8.34
N ALA A 349 -35.81 -9.42 -8.02
CA ALA A 349 -37.22 -9.27 -7.65
C ALA A 349 -37.65 -7.81 -7.89
N ASN A 350 -38.94 -7.52 -7.69
CA ASN A 350 -39.50 -6.19 -7.89
C ASN A 350 -38.71 -5.10 -7.11
N ARG A 351 -37.98 -4.27 -7.85
CA ARG A 351 -37.11 -3.21 -7.31
C ARG A 351 -36.01 -3.72 -6.38
N VAL A 352 -35.48 -4.91 -6.64
CA VAL A 352 -34.34 -5.50 -5.93
C VAL A 352 -33.37 -6.07 -6.96
N TRP A 353 -32.11 -5.65 -6.90
CA TRP A 353 -31.07 -6.05 -7.85
C TRP A 353 -29.88 -6.68 -7.13
N ALA A 354 -29.25 -7.63 -7.82
CA ALA A 354 -27.95 -8.19 -7.47
C ALA A 354 -26.91 -7.71 -8.47
N TRP A 355 -25.79 -7.18 -7.99
CA TRP A 355 -24.58 -7.02 -8.77
C TRP A 355 -23.78 -8.31 -8.65
N THR A 356 -23.50 -8.98 -9.77
CA THR A 356 -22.78 -10.26 -9.74
C THR A 356 -21.43 -10.20 -10.44
N LEU A 357 -20.43 -10.90 -9.89
CA LEU A 357 -19.06 -10.98 -10.44
C LEU A 357 -18.60 -12.44 -10.59
N PRO A 358 -18.76 -13.05 -11.79
CA PRO A 358 -18.16 -14.35 -12.05
C PRO A 358 -16.63 -14.30 -12.01
N ASP A 359 -15.96 -15.35 -11.54
CA ASP A 359 -16.51 -16.66 -11.19
C ASP A 359 -17.00 -16.81 -9.73
N GLY A 360 -16.87 -15.80 -8.88
CA GLY A 360 -17.20 -15.90 -7.45
C GLY A 360 -16.08 -16.49 -6.61
N GLY A 361 -14.85 -16.47 -7.14
CA GLY A 361 -13.65 -16.79 -6.41
C GLY A 361 -13.20 -15.68 -5.47
N TYR A 362 -11.95 -15.75 -5.03
CA TYR A 362 -11.31 -14.71 -4.21
C TYR A 362 -11.55 -13.29 -4.73
N GLY A 363 -12.19 -12.45 -3.91
CA GLY A 363 -12.41 -11.04 -4.20
C GLY A 363 -13.54 -10.73 -5.18
N TRP A 364 -14.16 -11.74 -5.77
CA TRP A 364 -15.24 -11.60 -6.75
C TRP A 364 -16.61 -11.76 -6.08
N SER A 365 -16.91 -10.85 -5.16
CA SER A 365 -18.16 -10.85 -4.39
C SER A 365 -19.34 -10.26 -5.18
N ASN A 366 -20.54 -10.66 -4.78
CA ASN A 366 -21.78 -10.02 -5.19
C ASN A 366 -22.14 -8.90 -4.20
N ALA A 367 -22.94 -7.94 -4.69
CA ALA A 367 -23.53 -6.87 -3.89
C ALA A 367 -25.01 -6.69 -4.25
N GLY A 368 -25.73 -5.84 -3.51
CA GLY A 368 -27.17 -5.67 -3.65
C GLY A 368 -27.63 -4.23 -3.70
N LEU A 369 -28.77 -3.99 -4.38
CA LEU A 369 -29.49 -2.72 -4.32
C LEU A 369 -30.98 -2.99 -4.07
N ILE A 370 -31.54 -2.37 -3.04
CA ILE A 370 -32.95 -2.47 -2.67
C ILE A 370 -33.56 -1.07 -2.76
N ALA A 371 -34.47 -0.84 -3.71
CA ALA A 371 -35.06 0.49 -3.91
C ALA A 371 -36.52 0.56 -3.46
N GLY A 372 -36.83 1.51 -2.58
CA GLY A 372 -38.18 1.98 -2.29
C GLY A 372 -38.50 3.28 -3.04
N ASP A 373 -39.59 3.94 -2.67
CA ASP A 373 -39.97 5.25 -3.20
C ASP A 373 -39.03 6.36 -2.67
N GLY A 374 -38.22 6.94 -3.56
CA GLY A 374 -37.31 8.04 -3.21
C GLY A 374 -36.06 7.67 -2.40
N ALA A 375 -35.82 6.40 -2.08
CA ALA A 375 -34.65 5.95 -1.34
C ALA A 375 -34.24 4.51 -1.70
N SER A 376 -32.95 4.20 -1.54
CA SER A 376 -32.39 2.86 -1.71
C SER A 376 -31.42 2.50 -0.59
N LEU A 377 -31.39 1.20 -0.26
CA LEU A 377 -30.36 0.57 0.56
C LEU A 377 -29.39 -0.20 -0.35
N LEU A 378 -28.10 0.11 -0.25
CA LEU A 378 -27.03 -0.69 -0.83
C LEU A 378 -26.67 -1.84 0.14
N VAL A 379 -26.35 -3.01 -0.38
CA VAL A 379 -25.79 -4.13 0.39
C VAL A 379 -24.38 -4.39 -0.14
N ASP A 380 -23.39 -4.10 0.69
CA ASP A 380 -21.95 -4.18 0.42
C ASP A 380 -21.41 -3.27 -0.68
N THR A 381 -20.11 -2.97 -0.57
CA THR A 381 -19.30 -2.48 -1.69
C THR A 381 -18.39 -3.59 -2.20
N LEU A 382 -17.36 -3.29 -3.00
CA LEU A 382 -16.53 -4.31 -3.66
C LEU A 382 -15.05 -4.15 -3.31
N PHE A 383 -14.24 -5.12 -3.74
CA PHE A 383 -12.85 -5.31 -3.28
C PHE A 383 -11.87 -4.21 -3.61
N ASP A 384 -12.16 -3.46 -4.69
CA ASP A 384 -11.41 -2.28 -5.05
C ASP A 384 -12.32 -1.13 -5.50
N LEU A 385 -11.69 0.03 -5.68
CA LEU A 385 -12.38 1.26 -6.07
C LEU A 385 -12.90 1.21 -7.51
N ALA A 386 -12.25 0.47 -8.41
CA ALA A 386 -12.64 0.40 -9.82
C ALA A 386 -13.94 -0.42 -9.98
N LEU A 387 -14.01 -1.59 -9.35
CA LEU A 387 -15.18 -2.45 -9.31
C LEU A 387 -16.36 -1.73 -8.66
N THR A 388 -16.14 -1.08 -7.52
CA THR A 388 -17.20 -0.33 -6.84
C THR A 388 -17.71 0.83 -7.70
N ARG A 389 -16.83 1.59 -8.39
CA ARG A 389 -17.26 2.66 -9.31
C ARG A 389 -18.08 2.12 -10.48
N GLU A 390 -17.69 0.97 -11.03
CA GLU A 390 -18.44 0.32 -12.11
C GLU A 390 -19.85 -0.07 -11.64
N MET A 391 -19.95 -0.74 -10.48
CA MET A 391 -21.22 -1.12 -9.87
C MET A 391 -22.12 0.09 -9.63
N LEU A 392 -21.61 1.13 -8.95
CA LEU A 392 -22.36 2.36 -8.66
C LEU A 392 -22.82 3.06 -9.95
N THR A 393 -22.00 3.01 -11.02
CA THR A 393 -22.36 3.54 -12.33
C THR A 393 -23.50 2.76 -12.96
N ALA A 394 -23.48 1.43 -12.89
CA ALA A 394 -24.55 0.59 -13.40
C ALA A 394 -25.87 0.74 -12.62
N MET A 395 -25.79 1.04 -11.31
CA MET A 395 -26.95 1.32 -10.45
C MET A 395 -27.53 2.73 -10.65
N LYS A 396 -26.79 3.65 -11.28
CA LYS A 396 -27.18 5.07 -11.44
C LYS A 396 -28.57 5.29 -12.06
N PRO A 397 -29.02 4.55 -13.09
CA PRO A 397 -30.36 4.74 -13.64
C PRO A 397 -31.50 4.55 -12.62
N ILE A 398 -31.28 3.69 -11.61
CA ILE A 398 -32.23 3.46 -10.52
C ILE A 398 -32.08 4.56 -9.47
N THR A 399 -30.84 4.83 -9.06
CA THR A 399 -30.54 5.73 -7.94
C THR A 399 -30.75 7.21 -8.26
N LEU A 400 -30.95 7.58 -9.53
CA LEU A 400 -31.44 8.91 -9.91
C LEU A 400 -32.85 9.20 -9.38
N SER A 401 -33.70 8.18 -9.26
CA SER A 401 -35.08 8.30 -8.75
C SER A 401 -35.22 7.84 -7.29
N ALA A 402 -34.33 6.97 -6.84
CA ALA A 402 -34.29 6.42 -5.49
C ALA A 402 -32.83 6.44 -4.99
N PRO A 403 -32.29 7.60 -4.58
CA PRO A 403 -30.89 7.74 -4.16
C PRO A 403 -30.52 6.75 -3.05
N ILE A 404 -29.27 6.31 -3.03
CA ILE A 404 -28.74 5.50 -1.92
C ILE A 404 -28.71 6.40 -0.69
N THR A 405 -29.50 6.06 0.33
CA THR A 405 -29.53 6.78 1.62
C THR A 405 -28.78 6.01 2.69
N ASP A 406 -28.77 4.68 2.56
CA ASP A 406 -28.18 3.76 3.52
C ASP A 406 -27.37 2.69 2.79
N ALA A 407 -26.35 2.16 3.44
CA ALA A 407 -25.64 0.96 3.01
C ALA A 407 -25.47 0.01 4.20
N LEU A 408 -25.83 -1.27 4.04
CA LEU A 408 -25.40 -2.31 4.98
C LEU A 408 -24.07 -2.88 4.49
N ILE A 409 -23.11 -2.98 5.40
CA ILE A 409 -21.93 -3.82 5.25
C ILE A 409 -22.15 -5.11 6.03
N THR A 410 -22.12 -6.24 5.32
CA THR A 410 -22.48 -7.54 5.86
C THR A 410 -21.41 -8.09 6.81
N HIS A 411 -20.14 -7.91 6.46
CA HIS A 411 -18.99 -8.38 7.23
C HIS A 411 -17.70 -7.62 6.84
N SER A 412 -16.59 -7.88 7.52
CA SER A 412 -15.41 -7.01 7.48
C SER A 412 -14.42 -7.25 6.34
N ASN A 413 -14.66 -8.23 5.46
CA ASN A 413 -13.71 -8.51 4.39
C ASN A 413 -13.62 -7.36 3.39
N GLY A 414 -12.45 -7.23 2.76
CA GLY A 414 -12.17 -6.15 1.83
C GLY A 414 -13.11 -6.11 0.63
N ASP A 415 -13.51 -7.28 0.13
CA ASP A 415 -14.44 -7.46 -0.98
C ASP A 415 -15.88 -7.04 -0.69
N HIS A 416 -16.15 -6.58 0.53
CA HIS A 416 -17.44 -6.00 0.93
C HIS A 416 -17.31 -4.56 1.45
N THR A 417 -16.09 -4.06 1.69
CA THR A 417 -15.84 -2.84 2.47
C THR A 417 -14.94 -1.80 1.79
N HIS A 418 -14.02 -2.19 0.92
CA HIS A 418 -13.00 -1.27 0.39
C HIS A 418 -13.57 -0.15 -0.47
N GLY A 419 -14.74 -0.37 -1.07
CA GLY A 419 -15.45 0.63 -1.85
C GLY A 419 -16.22 1.67 -1.04
N ASN A 420 -16.35 1.52 0.29
CA ASN A 420 -17.21 2.37 1.13
C ASN A 420 -16.90 3.86 1.00
N GLN A 421 -15.63 4.23 0.77
CA GLN A 421 -15.21 5.63 0.60
C GLN A 421 -15.86 6.33 -0.61
N LEU A 422 -16.39 5.57 -1.58
CA LEU A 422 -16.99 6.09 -2.79
C LEU A 422 -18.46 6.48 -2.61
N LEU A 423 -19.07 6.05 -1.49
CA LEU A 423 -20.42 6.46 -1.12
C LEU A 423 -20.39 7.93 -0.68
N ASP A 424 -21.42 8.69 -1.05
CA ASP A 424 -21.55 10.08 -0.60
C ASP A 424 -21.53 10.16 0.94
N ARG A 425 -21.02 11.27 1.50
CA ARG A 425 -20.97 11.45 2.95
C ARG A 425 -22.35 11.46 3.59
N SER A 426 -23.41 11.76 2.83
CA SER A 426 -24.79 11.70 3.31
C SER A 426 -25.33 10.27 3.44
N VAL A 427 -24.69 9.27 2.81
CA VAL A 427 -25.09 7.86 2.93
C VAL A 427 -24.70 7.37 4.32
N ARG A 428 -25.66 6.87 5.08
CA ARG A 428 -25.41 6.25 6.38
C ARG A 428 -24.94 4.80 6.19
N ILE A 429 -23.73 4.49 6.65
CA ILE A 429 -23.22 3.12 6.64
C ILE A 429 -23.64 2.41 7.93
N ILE A 430 -24.27 1.26 7.79
CA ILE A 430 -24.74 0.39 8.86
C ILE A 430 -23.92 -0.90 8.84
N ALA A 431 -23.47 -1.36 10.01
CA ALA A 431 -22.82 -2.67 10.14
C ALA A 431 -23.13 -3.28 11.51
N ALA A 432 -22.97 -4.60 11.66
CA ALA A 432 -22.96 -5.18 13.00
C ALA A 432 -21.77 -4.62 13.80
N LYS A 433 -21.90 -4.54 15.13
CA LYS A 433 -20.84 -4.01 15.99
C LYS A 433 -19.50 -4.73 15.79
N GLY A 434 -19.52 -6.07 15.74
CA GLY A 434 -18.31 -6.87 15.49
C GLY A 434 -17.68 -6.57 14.13
N THR A 435 -18.49 -6.36 13.09
CA THR A 435 -18.01 -5.99 11.75
C THR A 435 -17.31 -4.63 11.78
N ALA A 436 -17.90 -3.63 12.44
CA ALA A 436 -17.29 -2.32 12.59
C ALA A 436 -15.98 -2.37 13.39
N ASP A 437 -15.93 -3.19 14.44
CA ASP A 437 -14.73 -3.41 15.25
C ASP A 437 -13.62 -4.08 14.42
N GLU A 438 -13.95 -5.09 13.59
CA GLU A 438 -13.00 -5.75 12.69
C GLU A 438 -12.51 -4.82 11.57
N ILE A 439 -13.36 -3.95 11.02
CA ILE A 439 -12.94 -2.94 10.04
C ILE A 439 -11.96 -1.95 10.67
N ALA A 440 -12.17 -1.55 11.93
CA ALA A 440 -11.32 -0.58 12.62
C ALA A 440 -9.94 -1.14 12.98
N HIS A 441 -9.84 -2.44 13.27
CA HIS A 441 -8.60 -3.10 13.73
C HIS A 441 -8.06 -4.12 12.73
N GLY A 442 -8.69 -4.20 11.56
CA GLY A 442 -8.34 -5.12 10.50
C GLY A 442 -7.02 -4.76 9.83
N ARG A 443 -6.54 -5.66 8.98
CA ARG A 443 -5.35 -5.40 8.17
C ARG A 443 -5.63 -4.25 7.20
N ALA A 444 -4.73 -3.28 7.16
CA ALA A 444 -4.79 -2.17 6.22
C ALA A 444 -4.89 -2.69 4.75
N PRO A 445 -5.82 -2.18 3.92
CA PRO A 445 -6.07 -2.68 2.57
C PRO A 445 -4.82 -2.75 1.69
N GLU A 446 -3.92 -1.79 1.84
CA GLU A 446 -2.70 -1.69 1.04
C GLU A 446 -1.83 -2.94 1.24
N MET A 447 -1.86 -3.58 2.42
CA MET A 447 -1.09 -4.79 2.69
C MET A 447 -1.46 -5.97 1.77
N LEU A 448 -2.62 -5.92 1.10
CA LEU A 448 -2.99 -6.91 0.08
C LEU A 448 -2.15 -6.79 -1.20
N ALA A 449 -1.53 -5.63 -1.46
CA ALA A 449 -0.57 -5.47 -2.56
C ALA A 449 0.61 -6.46 -2.44
N MET A 450 0.95 -6.91 -1.23
CA MET A 450 1.94 -7.97 -1.01
C MET A 450 1.60 -9.27 -1.75
N MET A 451 0.30 -9.59 -1.90
CA MET A 451 -0.15 -10.80 -2.61
C MET A 451 0.15 -10.72 -4.11
N GLN A 452 0.32 -9.49 -4.63
CA GLN A 452 0.60 -9.20 -6.04
C GLN A 452 2.11 -9.08 -6.29
N THR A 453 2.85 -8.47 -5.36
CA THR A 453 4.26 -8.11 -5.54
C THR A 453 5.23 -9.11 -4.91
N GLY A 454 4.83 -9.78 -3.82
CA GLY A 454 5.68 -10.65 -3.02
C GLY A 454 6.20 -11.86 -3.79
N ASN A 455 7.42 -12.29 -3.45
CA ASN A 455 7.94 -13.59 -3.84
C ASN A 455 7.73 -14.58 -2.67
N LEU A 456 6.73 -15.45 -2.82
CA LEU A 456 6.32 -16.45 -1.84
C LEU A 456 6.83 -17.86 -2.22
N GLY A 457 7.83 -17.94 -3.11
CA GLY A 457 8.32 -19.20 -3.66
C GLY A 457 7.54 -19.69 -4.89
N PRO A 458 7.96 -20.81 -5.48
CA PRO A 458 7.53 -21.22 -6.82
C PRO A 458 6.06 -21.67 -6.91
N VAL A 459 5.42 -22.01 -5.78
CA VAL A 459 4.03 -22.48 -5.73
C VAL A 459 3.08 -21.35 -5.34
N ALA A 460 3.35 -20.68 -4.22
CA ALA A 460 2.44 -19.65 -3.70
C ALA A 460 2.47 -18.35 -4.53
N THR A 461 3.60 -17.98 -5.14
CA THR A 461 3.69 -16.76 -5.97
C THR A 461 2.74 -16.76 -7.17
N PRO A 462 2.74 -17.79 -8.06
CA PRO A 462 1.78 -17.81 -9.16
C PRO A 462 0.33 -17.92 -8.66
N TYR A 463 0.08 -18.65 -7.56
CA TYR A 463 -1.24 -18.76 -6.95
C TYR A 463 -1.78 -17.40 -6.49
N THR A 464 -1.02 -16.61 -5.72
CA THR A 464 -1.51 -15.31 -5.24
C THR A 464 -1.63 -14.30 -6.38
N ARG A 465 -0.73 -14.34 -7.37
CA ARG A 465 -0.82 -13.46 -8.55
C ARG A 465 -2.05 -13.75 -9.41
N ASP A 466 -2.42 -15.02 -9.58
CA ASP A 466 -3.65 -15.42 -10.26
C ASP A 466 -4.90 -14.91 -9.54
N ARG A 467 -4.94 -15.03 -8.21
CA ARG A 467 -6.13 -14.68 -7.42
C ARG A 467 -6.29 -13.19 -7.15
N PHE A 468 -5.19 -12.48 -6.90
CA PHE A 468 -5.22 -11.09 -6.44
C PHE A 468 -4.70 -10.09 -7.49
N GLY A 469 -4.00 -10.53 -8.53
CA GLY A 469 -3.37 -9.64 -9.51
C GLY A 469 -4.33 -8.85 -10.40
N HIS A 470 -5.63 -9.10 -10.29
CA HIS A 470 -6.68 -8.42 -11.05
C HIS A 470 -7.22 -7.15 -10.37
N PHE A 471 -6.91 -6.94 -9.09
CA PHE A 471 -7.45 -5.85 -8.29
C PHE A 471 -6.45 -4.71 -8.14
N ASP A 472 -6.95 -3.50 -7.90
CA ASP A 472 -6.14 -2.33 -7.58
C ASP A 472 -6.35 -1.89 -6.13
N PHE A 473 -5.38 -2.20 -5.26
CA PHE A 473 -5.46 -1.85 -3.85
C PHE A 473 -4.93 -0.44 -3.53
N SER A 474 -4.49 0.33 -4.54
CA SER A 474 -3.98 1.68 -4.32
C SER A 474 -5.10 2.68 -4.00
N GLY A 475 -4.79 3.64 -3.11
CA GLY A 475 -5.70 4.75 -2.78
C GLY A 475 -6.96 4.38 -1.98
N ILE A 476 -7.06 3.15 -1.49
CA ILE A 476 -8.14 2.72 -0.60
C ILE A 476 -7.93 3.39 0.77
N LYS A 477 -8.97 4.02 1.29
CA LYS A 477 -9.10 4.60 2.63
C LYS A 477 -10.34 4.00 3.26
N VAL A 478 -10.16 3.26 4.35
CA VAL A 478 -11.26 2.58 5.03
C VAL A 478 -12.28 3.59 5.56
N ARG A 479 -13.54 3.47 5.12
CA ARG A 479 -14.70 4.18 5.69
C ARG A 479 -15.55 3.17 6.46
N ASN A 480 -15.60 3.35 7.77
CA ASN A 480 -16.32 2.47 8.69
C ASN A 480 -17.80 2.88 8.85
N ALA A 481 -18.55 2.11 9.63
CA ALA A 481 -19.97 2.31 9.89
C ALA A 481 -20.25 3.60 10.69
N ASP A 482 -21.32 4.29 10.29
CA ASP A 482 -21.88 5.45 10.99
C ASP A 482 -22.87 5.01 12.08
N GLN A 483 -23.51 3.84 11.90
CA GLN A 483 -24.44 3.23 12.83
C GLN A 483 -24.12 1.73 12.99
N THR A 484 -24.11 1.25 14.23
CA THR A 484 -23.96 -0.18 14.52
C THR A 484 -25.23 -0.79 15.11
N PHE A 485 -25.35 -2.11 14.99
CA PHE A 485 -26.38 -2.90 15.66
C PHE A 485 -25.79 -4.21 16.19
N ASP A 486 -26.44 -4.83 17.19
CA ASP A 486 -25.92 -6.04 17.83
C ASP A 486 -26.51 -7.33 17.21
N HIS A 487 -27.84 -7.46 17.21
CA HIS A 487 -28.55 -8.68 16.77
C HIS A 487 -29.42 -8.44 15.54
N ASP A 488 -30.40 -7.55 15.65
CA ASP A 488 -31.31 -7.22 14.56
C ASP A 488 -31.57 -5.72 14.49
N LEU A 489 -31.86 -5.25 13.27
CA LEU A 489 -32.28 -3.88 13.00
C LEU A 489 -33.25 -3.88 11.81
N THR A 490 -34.40 -3.25 11.97
CA THR A 490 -35.31 -2.99 10.85
C THR A 490 -35.08 -1.58 10.32
N VAL A 491 -34.86 -1.46 9.02
CA VAL A 491 -34.73 -0.19 8.31
C VAL A 491 -35.90 -0.01 7.36
N GLU A 492 -36.39 1.22 7.26
CA GLU A 492 -37.41 1.60 6.30
C GLU A 492 -36.72 2.28 5.11
N VAL A 493 -37.05 1.81 3.90
CA VAL A 493 -36.47 2.28 2.64
C VAL A 493 -37.62 2.65 1.71
N GLY A 494 -38.07 3.91 1.75
CA GLY A 494 -39.06 4.43 0.80
C GLY A 494 -40.37 3.63 0.75
N GLY A 495 -40.95 3.33 1.92
CA GLY A 495 -42.15 2.53 2.11
C GLY A 495 -41.90 1.02 2.29
N ARG A 496 -40.66 0.55 2.14
CA ARG A 496 -40.30 -0.87 2.24
C ARG A 496 -39.58 -1.18 3.56
N GLN A 497 -40.02 -2.22 4.26
CA GLN A 497 -39.32 -2.72 5.45
C GLN A 497 -38.21 -3.70 5.04
N VAL A 498 -37.01 -3.49 5.59
CA VAL A 498 -35.84 -4.33 5.37
C VAL A 498 -35.28 -4.75 6.73
N ASN A 499 -35.11 -6.06 6.93
CA ASN A 499 -34.63 -6.62 8.18
C ASN A 499 -33.15 -6.97 8.04
N LEU A 500 -32.31 -6.41 8.90
CA LEU A 500 -30.89 -6.67 9.01
C LEU A 500 -30.70 -7.60 10.21
N LEU A 501 -30.05 -8.75 10.01
CA LEU A 501 -29.85 -9.76 11.05
C LEU A 501 -28.37 -10.12 11.11
N ASN A 502 -27.74 -9.96 12.26
CA ASN A 502 -26.39 -10.45 12.53
C ASN A 502 -26.48 -11.90 13.03
N LEU A 503 -25.98 -12.83 12.23
CA LEU A 503 -26.00 -14.27 12.49
C LEU A 503 -24.60 -14.81 12.84
N GLY A 504 -23.59 -13.95 12.91
CA GLY A 504 -22.23 -14.29 13.31
C GLY A 504 -22.05 -14.43 14.84
N PRO A 505 -20.86 -14.86 15.29
CA PRO A 505 -19.67 -15.14 14.48
C PRO A 505 -19.80 -16.46 13.71
N ALA A 506 -19.37 -16.45 12.45
CA ALA A 506 -19.36 -17.60 11.56
C ALA A 506 -18.21 -17.50 10.55
N HIS A 507 -18.39 -16.73 9.47
CA HIS A 507 -17.34 -16.49 8.49
C HIS A 507 -16.28 -15.54 9.08
N THR A 508 -16.73 -14.42 9.66
CA THR A 508 -15.95 -13.44 10.44
C THR A 508 -16.47 -13.34 11.87
N ALA A 509 -16.00 -12.37 12.68
CA ALA A 509 -16.50 -12.19 14.04
C ALA A 509 -17.96 -11.68 14.09
N ALA A 510 -18.46 -11.08 13.01
CA ALA A 510 -19.88 -10.77 12.84
C ALA A 510 -20.28 -10.78 11.36
N ASP A 511 -21.37 -11.47 11.06
CA ASP A 511 -21.83 -11.73 9.70
C ASP A 511 -23.33 -11.44 9.59
N SER A 512 -23.67 -10.43 8.80
CA SER A 512 -25.04 -9.93 8.68
C SER A 512 -25.70 -10.33 7.37
N VAL A 513 -27.02 -10.55 7.42
CA VAL A 513 -27.87 -10.80 6.25
C VAL A 513 -28.94 -9.73 6.13
N VAL A 514 -29.44 -9.51 4.91
CA VAL A 514 -30.53 -8.56 4.59
C VAL A 514 -31.73 -9.31 4.06
N HIS A 515 -32.82 -9.32 4.81
CA HIS A 515 -34.08 -9.90 4.39
C HIS A 515 -35.07 -8.81 3.95
N VAL A 516 -35.65 -8.97 2.76
CA VAL A 516 -36.64 -8.08 2.16
C VAL A 516 -37.95 -8.86 1.99
N PRO A 517 -38.83 -8.88 3.01
CA PRO A 517 -39.95 -9.82 3.07
C PRO A 517 -40.97 -9.62 1.95
N ASP A 518 -41.27 -8.38 1.57
CA ASP A 518 -42.26 -8.09 0.52
C ASP A 518 -41.80 -8.56 -0.87
N ALA A 519 -40.49 -8.58 -1.10
CA ALA A 519 -39.88 -9.02 -2.35
C ALA A 519 -39.47 -10.50 -2.33
N GLY A 520 -39.45 -11.14 -1.16
CA GLY A 520 -38.98 -12.53 -1.01
C GLY A 520 -37.50 -12.70 -1.33
N VAL A 521 -36.67 -11.72 -0.96
CA VAL A 521 -35.22 -11.72 -1.24
C VAL A 521 -34.41 -11.73 0.05
N LEU A 522 -33.37 -12.55 0.10
CA LEU A 522 -32.35 -12.57 1.14
C LEU A 522 -30.97 -12.31 0.53
N PHE A 523 -30.26 -11.28 0.98
CA PHE A 523 -28.82 -11.14 0.73
C PHE A 523 -28.07 -11.75 1.90
N ALA A 524 -27.23 -12.74 1.63
CA ALA A 524 -26.60 -13.55 2.66
C ALA A 524 -25.16 -13.13 3.00
N GLY A 525 -24.55 -12.21 2.24
CA GLY A 525 -23.11 -11.94 2.34
C GLY A 525 -22.29 -13.23 2.29
N ASP A 526 -21.14 -13.24 2.96
CA ASP A 526 -20.28 -14.43 3.01
C ASP A 526 -20.76 -15.49 4.00
N LEU A 527 -22.01 -15.42 4.47
CA LEU A 527 -22.66 -16.61 5.02
C LEU A 527 -23.14 -17.58 3.94
N LEU A 528 -23.07 -17.20 2.66
CA LEU A 528 -23.42 -18.07 1.54
C LEU A 528 -22.42 -18.01 0.38
N PHE A 529 -21.88 -19.17 0.01
CA PHE A 529 -21.03 -19.42 -1.16
C PHE A 529 -21.70 -20.47 -2.04
N ILE A 530 -21.85 -20.22 -3.34
CA ILE A 530 -22.55 -21.12 -4.27
C ILE A 530 -21.61 -21.59 -5.36
N GLY A 531 -21.32 -22.90 -5.38
CA GLY A 531 -20.40 -23.51 -6.36
C GLY A 531 -18.92 -23.18 -6.12
N CYS A 532 -18.61 -22.49 -5.02
CA CYS A 532 -17.28 -22.22 -4.52
C CYS A 532 -17.19 -22.61 -3.04
N THR A 533 -16.02 -23.03 -2.60
CA THR A 533 -15.78 -23.48 -1.23
C THR A 533 -15.77 -22.26 -0.29
N PRO A 534 -16.56 -22.26 0.80
CA PRO A 534 -16.53 -21.19 1.79
C PRO A 534 -15.21 -21.23 2.57
N ILE A 535 -14.85 -20.12 3.19
CA ILE A 535 -13.69 -20.04 4.08
C ILE A 535 -14.12 -19.62 5.48
N VAL A 536 -13.68 -20.32 6.51
CA VAL A 536 -14.03 -20.06 7.91
C VAL A 536 -12.86 -19.32 8.55
N TRP A 537 -12.92 -18.00 8.64
CA TRP A 537 -11.84 -17.23 9.29
C TRP A 537 -11.99 -17.22 10.80
N ALA A 538 -13.19 -16.98 11.31
CA ALA A 538 -13.47 -16.89 12.75
C ALA A 538 -14.05 -18.19 13.32
N GLY A 539 -15.14 -18.69 12.74
CA GLY A 539 -15.93 -19.79 13.30
C GLY A 539 -16.69 -19.39 14.58
N PRO A 540 -17.24 -20.36 15.33
CA PRO A 540 -17.15 -21.79 15.08
C PRO A 540 -18.03 -22.27 13.92
N ILE A 541 -17.67 -23.36 13.27
CA ILE A 541 -18.46 -23.95 12.16
C ILE A 541 -19.92 -24.25 12.57
N ALA A 542 -20.14 -24.66 13.82
CA ALA A 542 -21.48 -24.94 14.35
C ALA A 542 -22.40 -23.70 14.36
N ASN A 543 -21.84 -22.50 14.60
CA ASN A 543 -22.61 -21.27 14.52
C ASN A 543 -23.04 -20.99 13.08
N TRP A 544 -22.17 -21.22 12.10
CA TRP A 544 -22.52 -21.07 10.69
C TRP A 544 -23.62 -22.04 10.26
N VAL A 545 -23.59 -23.29 10.74
CA VAL A 545 -24.71 -24.24 10.53
C VAL A 545 -26.02 -23.68 11.08
N THR A 546 -26.00 -23.07 12.27
CA THR A 546 -27.16 -22.42 12.88
C THR A 546 -27.62 -21.18 12.09
N ALA A 547 -26.69 -20.41 11.54
CA ALA A 547 -26.98 -19.29 10.65
C ALA A 547 -27.69 -19.78 9.38
N CYS A 548 -27.24 -20.89 8.78
CA CYS A 548 -27.92 -21.53 7.65
C CYS A 548 -29.36 -21.95 8.01
N ASP A 549 -29.57 -22.56 9.17
CA ASP A 549 -30.90 -22.96 9.65
C ASP A 549 -31.82 -21.74 9.85
N THR A 550 -31.26 -20.64 10.35
CA THR A 550 -31.98 -19.36 10.50
C THR A 550 -32.35 -18.76 9.16
N MET A 551 -31.42 -18.73 8.20
CA MET A 551 -31.69 -18.22 6.84
C MET A 551 -32.75 -19.05 6.11
N ILE A 552 -32.75 -20.38 6.25
CA ILE A 552 -33.79 -21.25 5.69
C ILE A 552 -35.16 -20.92 6.30
N ALA A 553 -35.22 -20.62 7.60
CA ALA A 553 -36.46 -20.28 8.29
C ALA A 553 -37.06 -18.93 7.88
N LEU A 554 -36.28 -18.04 7.23
CA LEU A 554 -36.79 -16.79 6.68
C LEU A 554 -37.68 -16.99 5.44
N ASP A 555 -37.64 -18.18 4.82
CA ASP A 555 -38.48 -18.59 3.68
C ASP A 555 -38.40 -17.66 2.46
N ALA A 556 -37.22 -17.09 2.21
CA ALA A 556 -36.98 -16.26 1.03
C ALA A 556 -36.76 -17.15 -0.23
N PRO A 557 -37.62 -17.08 -1.27
CA PRO A 557 -37.48 -17.89 -2.48
C PRO A 557 -36.29 -17.51 -3.37
N THR A 558 -35.71 -16.33 -3.16
CA THR A 558 -34.54 -15.84 -3.89
C THR A 558 -33.46 -15.43 -2.91
N VAL A 559 -32.25 -15.99 -3.06
CA VAL A 559 -31.12 -15.74 -2.18
C VAL A 559 -29.92 -15.29 -3.01
N VAL A 560 -29.37 -14.13 -2.67
CA VAL A 560 -28.16 -13.57 -3.26
C VAL A 560 -26.99 -13.91 -2.33
N PRO A 561 -26.07 -14.82 -2.73
CA PRO A 561 -24.91 -15.16 -1.93
C PRO A 561 -23.86 -14.04 -2.00
N GLY A 562 -22.91 -14.03 -1.07
CA GLY A 562 -21.69 -13.21 -1.16
C GLY A 562 -20.83 -13.65 -2.35
N HIS A 563 -20.75 -14.95 -2.63
CA HIS A 563 -19.99 -15.48 -3.78
C HIS A 563 -20.78 -16.53 -4.56
N GLY A 564 -20.70 -16.46 -5.89
CA GLY A 564 -21.38 -17.41 -6.78
C GLY A 564 -22.73 -16.90 -7.31
N PRO A 565 -23.48 -17.74 -8.05
CA PRO A 565 -24.75 -17.34 -8.66
C PRO A 565 -25.90 -17.18 -7.65
N VAL A 566 -26.87 -16.31 -8.00
CA VAL A 566 -28.16 -16.19 -7.28
C VAL A 566 -28.88 -17.54 -7.24
N THR A 567 -29.38 -17.89 -6.07
CA THR A 567 -29.90 -19.20 -5.72
C THR A 567 -31.21 -19.10 -4.93
N ASP A 568 -31.59 -20.17 -4.23
CA ASP A 568 -32.75 -20.33 -3.37
C ASP A 568 -32.37 -21.10 -2.08
N PRO A 569 -33.33 -21.48 -1.21
CA PRO A 569 -33.01 -22.21 0.01
C PRO A 569 -32.25 -23.54 -0.17
N ASP A 570 -32.27 -24.16 -1.36
CA ASP A 570 -31.46 -25.37 -1.61
C ASP A 570 -29.97 -25.05 -1.67
N GLY A 571 -29.59 -23.86 -2.14
CA GLY A 571 -28.21 -23.37 -2.07
C GLY A 571 -27.70 -23.27 -0.62
N ILE A 572 -28.55 -22.78 0.29
CA ILE A 572 -28.22 -22.71 1.73
C ILE A 572 -28.06 -24.12 2.31
N ARG A 573 -28.94 -25.06 1.95
CA ARG A 573 -28.84 -26.46 2.39
C ARG A 573 -27.56 -27.13 1.90
N ALA A 574 -27.13 -26.86 0.67
CA ALA A 574 -25.88 -27.40 0.12
C ALA A 574 -24.66 -26.90 0.91
N LEU A 575 -24.57 -25.60 1.20
CA LEU A 575 -23.50 -25.04 2.04
C LEU A 575 -23.52 -25.62 3.45
N ARG A 576 -24.71 -25.70 4.07
CA ARG A 576 -24.88 -26.32 5.38
C ARG A 576 -24.36 -27.76 5.40
N GLY A 577 -24.68 -28.54 4.36
CA GLY A 577 -24.18 -29.90 4.16
C GLY A 577 -22.65 -29.96 4.09
N TYR A 578 -22.02 -29.04 3.36
CA TYR A 578 -20.56 -28.93 3.29
C TYR A 578 -19.94 -28.66 4.68
N LEU A 579 -20.49 -27.70 5.42
CA LEU A 579 -19.98 -27.33 6.74
C LEU A 579 -20.03 -28.50 7.72
N VAL A 580 -21.15 -29.22 7.75
CA VAL A 580 -21.31 -30.44 8.56
C VAL A 580 -20.31 -31.51 8.13
N HIS A 581 -20.18 -31.76 6.82
CA HIS A 581 -19.27 -32.75 6.28
C HIS A 581 -17.81 -32.48 6.68
N VAL A 582 -17.33 -31.25 6.50
CA VAL A 582 -15.95 -30.88 6.88
C VAL A 582 -15.72 -30.97 8.38
N ALA A 583 -16.69 -30.55 9.19
CA ALA A 583 -16.59 -30.66 10.65
C ALA A 583 -16.49 -32.13 11.09
N GLU A 584 -17.32 -33.02 10.54
CA GLU A 584 -17.30 -34.45 10.83
C GLU A 584 -15.99 -35.13 10.38
N GLN A 585 -15.50 -34.81 9.18
CA GLN A 585 -14.23 -35.34 8.68
C GLN A 585 -13.04 -34.90 9.54
N ALA A 586 -12.98 -33.61 9.89
CA ALA A 586 -11.91 -33.06 10.73
C ALA A 586 -11.94 -33.65 12.15
N GLU A 587 -13.11 -33.79 12.75
CA GLU A 587 -13.28 -34.39 14.08
C GLU A 587 -12.93 -35.88 14.09
N ALA A 588 -13.32 -36.63 13.05
CA ALA A 588 -12.92 -38.02 12.89
C ALA A 588 -11.40 -38.18 12.71
N ALA A 589 -10.73 -37.26 12.02
CA ALA A 589 -9.28 -37.22 11.90
C ALA A 589 -8.59 -36.89 13.24
N TYR A 590 -9.12 -35.92 13.98
CA TYR A 590 -8.64 -35.53 15.31
C TYR A 590 -8.70 -36.72 16.28
N HIS A 591 -9.82 -37.45 16.32
CA HIS A 591 -9.95 -38.64 17.17
C HIS A 591 -9.04 -39.82 16.77
N LYS A 592 -8.52 -39.83 15.54
CA LYS A 592 -7.48 -40.78 15.11
C LYS A 592 -6.07 -40.34 15.49
N GLY A 593 -5.92 -39.17 16.11
CA GLY A 593 -4.63 -38.61 16.52
C GLY A 593 -3.85 -37.95 15.39
N LEU A 594 -4.49 -37.64 14.25
CA LEU A 594 -3.84 -36.89 13.17
C LEU A 594 -3.72 -35.41 13.55
N SER A 595 -2.61 -34.79 13.21
CA SER A 595 -2.46 -33.33 13.26
C SER A 595 -3.42 -32.65 12.28
N TRP A 596 -3.72 -31.37 12.51
CA TRP A 596 -4.62 -30.60 11.63
C TRP A 596 -4.10 -30.54 10.18
N ALA A 597 -2.78 -30.49 9.99
CA ALA A 597 -2.15 -30.46 8.67
C ALA A 597 -2.30 -31.80 7.94
N GLU A 598 -2.13 -32.92 8.64
CA GLU A 598 -2.38 -34.26 8.11
C GLU A 598 -3.86 -34.47 7.77
N ALA A 599 -4.77 -33.96 8.61
CA ALA A 599 -6.21 -33.99 8.36
C ALA A 599 -6.58 -33.18 7.12
N ALA A 600 -6.05 -31.96 6.96
CA ALA A 600 -6.28 -31.15 5.77
C ALA A 600 -5.74 -31.81 4.49
N GLU A 601 -4.58 -32.49 4.58
CA GLU A 601 -4.00 -33.21 3.44
C GLU A 601 -4.78 -34.47 3.07
N THR A 602 -5.48 -35.11 4.01
CA THR A 602 -6.18 -36.39 3.78
C THR A 602 -7.70 -36.28 3.74
N ILE A 603 -8.24 -35.06 3.87
CA ILE A 603 -9.68 -34.84 3.89
C ILE A 603 -10.36 -35.32 2.61
N ASP A 604 -11.42 -36.10 2.77
CA ASP A 604 -12.33 -36.46 1.69
C ASP A 604 -13.42 -35.39 1.60
N LEU A 605 -13.47 -34.66 0.48
CA LEU A 605 -14.49 -33.64 0.22
C LEU A 605 -15.76 -34.20 -0.41
N GLY A 606 -15.79 -35.48 -0.79
CA GLY A 606 -16.96 -36.09 -1.43
C GLY A 606 -17.43 -35.30 -2.66
N GLU A 607 -18.73 -35.01 -2.72
CA GLU A 607 -19.34 -34.25 -3.82
C GLU A 607 -18.84 -32.79 -3.90
N TYR A 608 -18.37 -32.23 -2.79
CA TYR A 608 -17.90 -30.85 -2.70
C TYR A 608 -16.50 -30.65 -3.30
N ALA A 609 -15.77 -31.73 -3.63
CA ALA A 609 -14.44 -31.66 -4.24
C ALA A 609 -14.42 -30.93 -5.59
N THR A 610 -15.58 -30.80 -6.24
CA THR A 610 -15.74 -30.12 -7.54
C THR A 610 -16.03 -28.63 -7.43
N TRP A 611 -16.22 -28.11 -6.21
CA TRP A 611 -16.44 -26.69 -6.00
C TRP A 611 -15.17 -25.89 -6.28
N LEU A 612 -15.36 -24.68 -6.77
CA LEU A 612 -14.26 -23.74 -7.03
C LEU A 612 -13.51 -23.43 -5.72
N ASP A 613 -12.20 -23.24 -5.81
CA ASP A 613 -11.34 -22.89 -4.66
C ASP A 613 -11.36 -23.91 -3.51
N ALA A 614 -11.42 -25.20 -3.85
CA ALA A 614 -11.44 -26.31 -2.90
C ALA A 614 -10.31 -26.27 -1.87
N GLU A 615 -9.17 -25.63 -2.19
CA GLU A 615 -8.06 -25.46 -1.27
C GLU A 615 -8.42 -24.69 0.02
N ARG A 616 -9.48 -23.88 0.02
CA ARG A 616 -9.99 -23.21 1.23
C ARG A 616 -10.33 -24.17 2.36
N VAL A 617 -10.53 -25.46 2.06
CA VAL A 617 -10.70 -26.52 3.06
C VAL A 617 -9.55 -26.57 4.07
N VAL A 618 -8.32 -26.19 3.68
CA VAL A 618 -7.16 -26.13 4.59
C VAL A 618 -7.45 -25.22 5.79
N VAL A 619 -8.06 -24.06 5.54
CA VAL A 619 -8.44 -23.11 6.59
C VAL A 619 -9.61 -23.63 7.41
N ASN A 620 -10.58 -24.28 6.77
CA ASN A 620 -11.76 -24.80 7.46
C ASN A 620 -11.39 -25.94 8.42
N VAL A 621 -10.51 -26.85 8.00
CA VAL A 621 -9.97 -27.92 8.87
C VAL A 621 -9.11 -27.34 9.99
N TYR A 622 -8.24 -26.38 9.65
CA TYR A 622 -7.43 -25.67 10.64
C TYR A 622 -8.30 -25.05 11.74
N GLN A 623 -9.35 -24.31 11.36
CA GLN A 623 -10.23 -23.70 12.33
C GLN A 623 -11.00 -24.73 13.16
N ARG A 624 -11.51 -25.81 12.55
CA ARG A 624 -12.16 -26.88 13.30
C ARG A 624 -11.22 -27.50 14.34
N TYR A 625 -9.94 -27.66 14.02
CA TYR A 625 -8.95 -28.13 14.98
C TYR A 625 -8.71 -27.15 16.14
N ARG A 626 -8.73 -25.83 15.89
CA ARG A 626 -8.66 -24.82 16.96
C ARG A 626 -9.89 -24.84 17.87
N GLU A 627 -11.06 -25.18 17.33
CA GLU A 627 -12.29 -25.36 18.14
C GLU A 627 -12.20 -26.61 19.03
N LEU A 628 -11.58 -27.69 18.55
CA LEU A 628 -11.42 -28.95 19.28
C LEU A 628 -10.27 -28.91 20.30
N ASP A 629 -9.20 -28.19 19.98
CA ASP A 629 -7.97 -28.13 20.76
C ASP A 629 -7.44 -26.68 20.85
N PRO A 630 -7.61 -26.02 22.01
CA PRO A 630 -7.09 -24.67 22.26
C PRO A 630 -5.57 -24.53 22.13
N ASP A 631 -4.82 -25.63 22.22
CA ASP A 631 -3.35 -25.63 22.08
C ASP A 631 -2.91 -25.66 20.60
N THR A 632 -3.84 -25.77 19.65
CA THR A 632 -3.55 -25.67 18.21
C THR A 632 -2.89 -24.31 17.90
N PRO A 633 -1.69 -24.29 17.29
CA PRO A 633 -0.94 -23.04 17.06
C PRO A 633 -1.71 -22.01 16.24
N GLN A 634 -1.66 -20.74 16.66
CA GLN A 634 -2.20 -19.64 15.88
C GLN A 634 -1.29 -19.31 14.69
N LEU A 635 -1.81 -19.45 13.47
CA LEU A 635 -1.09 -19.18 12.24
C LEU A 635 -1.46 -17.81 11.66
N GLN A 636 -0.48 -17.20 11.02
CA GLN A 636 -0.67 -15.99 10.23
C GLN A 636 -1.45 -16.32 8.95
N VAL A 637 -2.34 -15.42 8.51
CA VAL A 637 -3.15 -15.59 7.29
C VAL A 637 -2.31 -15.91 6.06
N LEU A 638 -1.13 -15.29 5.92
CA LEU A 638 -0.22 -15.55 4.81
C LEU A 638 0.30 -17.00 4.81
N ALA A 639 0.59 -17.56 5.99
CA ALA A 639 1.02 -18.95 6.09
C ALA A 639 -0.09 -19.90 5.65
N LEU A 640 -1.34 -19.63 6.06
CA LEU A 640 -2.50 -20.40 5.61
C LEU A 640 -2.71 -20.29 4.10
N LEU A 641 -2.50 -19.11 3.49
CA LEU A 641 -2.57 -18.95 2.02
C LEU A 641 -1.48 -19.75 1.29
N VAL A 642 -0.26 -19.78 1.81
CA VAL A 642 0.82 -20.61 1.25
C VAL A 642 0.44 -22.09 1.31
N MET A 643 -0.08 -22.56 2.44
CA MET A 643 -0.50 -23.96 2.60
C MET A 643 -1.67 -24.33 1.68
N GLN A 644 -2.61 -23.40 1.42
CA GLN A 644 -3.66 -23.59 0.41
C GLN A 644 -3.09 -23.75 -1.00
N ALA A 645 -2.12 -22.90 -1.38
CA ALA A 645 -1.46 -23.00 -2.68
C ALA A 645 -0.73 -24.35 -2.85
N GLU A 646 -0.04 -24.81 -1.81
CA GLU A 646 0.65 -26.11 -1.79
C GLU A 646 -0.34 -27.28 -1.88
N TRP A 647 -1.45 -27.21 -1.14
CA TRP A 647 -2.51 -28.21 -1.17
C TRP A 647 -3.12 -28.35 -2.57
N LEU A 648 -3.37 -27.21 -3.23
CA LEU A 648 -3.92 -27.17 -4.60
C LEU A 648 -2.92 -27.77 -5.59
N ALA A 649 -1.65 -27.36 -5.51
CA ALA A 649 -0.60 -27.81 -6.43
C ALA A 649 -0.42 -29.33 -6.44
N LYS A 650 -0.54 -30.00 -5.28
CA LYS A 650 -0.45 -31.47 -5.16
C LYS A 650 -1.61 -32.22 -5.82
N ARG A 651 -2.73 -31.54 -6.10
CA ARG A 651 -3.97 -32.14 -6.62
C ARG A 651 -4.26 -31.78 -8.08
N CYS A 652 -3.60 -30.74 -8.59
CA CYS A 652 -3.63 -30.37 -10.00
C CYS A 652 -2.49 -31.01 -10.82
N SER A 653 -1.54 -31.68 -10.17
CA SER A 653 -0.37 -32.33 -10.78
C SER A 653 -0.65 -33.71 -11.36
#